data_AF-B3P4H0-F1
#
_entry.id   AF-B3P4H0-F1
#
_cell.length_a   1.000
_cell.length_b   1.000
_cell.length_c   1.000
_cell.angle_alpha   90.00
_cell.angle_beta   90.00
_cell.angle_gamma   90.00
#
_symmetry.space_group_name_H-M   'P 1'
#
loop_
_entity.id
_entity.type
_entity.pdbx_description
1 polymer ?
#
loop_
_entity_poly.entity_id
_entity_poly.type
_entity_poly.pdbx_seq_one_letter_code
_entity_poly.pdbx_strand_id
1 'polypeptide(L)'
;MGLRNSKSKKSYEVASAGDQNQKKVSVISSGSSNAKIEGSTTTADPPRSPSPVNDEPNLGPDWLNQAQFEELLAANVDQFSKIVGFRVKPAMAPGENYATLMLRISIDVELTDKSTKQVRFMMKVPHNTPQMEQMLAMANFFSSENEVYSDILPKLEELYKAKGLDITFAPRAFKLDAEKEPKLTNTVLMNDLGQNGFKNLNRLECLNLEQTKFALKKLAQFHAASAVNVQVNGPYADQFVNGVMGANKEVLIAFYEGMIASFRTAFMANLKNFKNGEDFREKLENAFAQVFLDFEYLMQADRDEFNVLNHGDCWMNNLLFKVDSKGDVEDMLFVDFQNPKYGSPTQDLFYFIITSVHIDYKLDYFEFFIRHYHEQLTKHLDLLGFNGKQPSLRELHLLMYKYGSWALFPSISVLPIVLLDPNESATFENFLGDTESSAKFKNLLYANKRYHGYIEKLLPWLDNKGFLEAYFSNQVVPPETTSSVQSDHPNQILNWLNVSDFAEVISSVEPEFEKIVSGSWSSATKPGDNFASKLLKVDIETQLKDNTAKTFSYILKVQPSSTPDNFNDANMFPKEMEMYRKYVPAFEKLYKDAGLTVTFSANSFVLNTPVNEEYLLMENLLTIGFKMADRMKGLDMEHTKSTLKKLAQWHAASIKYKELNGPYPPLYDDGIYIEQKRDIFHNMFASAKDAYIRIFGTFEGADEYVPKLGWIVDNHVDQVLADARINEQEFNVLNHGDAWINNIMFQYDEEGRLKETYLLDHQNAKYGNPAQDLYYFLMSSAELDIKIDQFDHLIRWYHENLVEHTSLLQYNGFVPSLSELHSILIEHPAFAVGTIISTLTVCLTDEGFNPELFFVETPESEAVRLKLFGNERYKAHIEKIMPWLNRRGLLDP
;
A
#
# COMPACT_ATOMS: atom_id res chain seq x y z
N MET A 1 18.83 -0.70 -14.44
CA MET A 1 19.11 0.76 -14.42
C MET A 1 18.50 1.34 -15.69
N GLY A 2 17.52 2.24 -15.61
CA GLY A 2 16.86 2.70 -16.85
C GLY A 2 15.65 3.60 -16.71
N LEU A 3 15.68 4.62 -15.84
CA LEU A 3 14.66 5.69 -15.85
C LEU A 3 15.34 7.07 -15.89
N ARG A 4 15.15 7.81 -16.98
CA ARG A 4 15.60 9.20 -17.12
C ARG A 4 14.60 10.01 -17.93
N ASN A 5 14.14 11.10 -17.32
CA ASN A 5 13.41 12.23 -17.93
C ASN A 5 11.99 11.98 -18.46
N SER A 6 10.97 12.16 -17.61
CA SER A 6 9.70 12.75 -18.06
C SER A 6 8.94 13.50 -16.95
N LYS A 7 9.20 14.81 -16.85
CA LYS A 7 8.31 15.96 -16.50
C LYS A 7 9.14 17.15 -16.00
N SER A 8 8.52 18.33 -15.95
CA SER A 8 9.24 19.61 -16.01
C SER A 8 9.85 20.09 -14.69
N LYS A 9 11.05 20.67 -14.76
CA LYS A 9 11.61 21.48 -13.66
C LYS A 9 10.78 22.74 -13.43
N LYS A 10 9.83 22.69 -12.49
CA LYS A 10 9.44 23.88 -11.72
C LYS A 10 10.29 23.93 -10.47
N SER A 11 11.34 24.75 -10.49
CA SER A 11 12.11 25.07 -9.30
C SER A 11 11.25 25.93 -8.36
N TYR A 12 10.75 25.31 -7.29
CA TYR A 12 10.20 26.04 -6.16
C TYR A 12 11.36 26.63 -5.36
N GLU A 13 11.77 27.86 -5.69
CA GLU A 13 12.75 28.61 -4.91
C GLU A 13 12.15 28.92 -3.53
N VAL A 14 12.66 28.26 -2.49
CA VAL A 14 12.38 28.64 -1.10
C VAL A 14 13.12 29.95 -0.83
N ALA A 15 12.38 31.06 -0.81
CA ALA A 15 12.93 32.38 -0.62
C ALA A 15 13.64 32.50 0.75
N SER A 16 14.98 32.57 0.72
CA SER A 16 15.77 32.86 1.91
C SER A 16 15.52 34.30 2.36
N ALA A 17 15.25 34.48 3.65
CA ALA A 17 15.05 35.80 4.24
C ALA A 17 16.40 36.55 4.33
N GLY A 18 16.75 37.28 3.28
CA GLY A 18 17.94 38.13 3.23
C GLY A 18 17.73 39.49 3.90
N ASP A 19 18.72 39.93 4.66
CA ASP A 19 18.71 41.20 5.40
C ASP A 19 18.40 42.43 4.54
N GLN A 20 17.53 43.31 5.05
CA GLN A 20 17.42 44.70 4.61
C GLN A 20 17.50 45.66 5.80
N ASN A 21 18.71 46.03 6.23
CA ASN A 21 19.02 47.41 6.60
C ASN A 21 20.52 47.67 6.84
N GLN A 22 21.19 48.30 5.88
CA GLN A 22 22.12 49.40 6.18
C GLN A 22 22.36 50.29 4.95
N LYS A 23 22.49 51.61 5.17
CA LYS A 23 22.61 52.61 4.10
C LYS A 23 24.05 53.05 3.89
N LYS A 24 24.39 53.29 2.62
CA LYS A 24 25.65 53.84 2.10
C LYS A 24 26.22 55.02 2.90
N VAL A 25 27.55 55.07 3.00
CA VAL A 25 28.36 56.27 2.70
C VAL A 25 29.54 55.85 1.80
N SER A 26 30.00 56.73 0.92
CA SER A 26 31.08 56.54 -0.08
C SER A 26 32.49 56.81 0.51
N VAL A 27 33.63 56.62 -0.17
CA VAL A 27 34.21 57.55 -1.19
C VAL A 27 35.53 57.02 -1.82
N ILE A 28 35.59 56.97 -3.15
CA ILE A 28 36.73 57.21 -4.09
C ILE A 28 38.00 56.28 -4.02
N SER A 29 38.89 56.43 -5.01
CA SER A 29 39.79 55.42 -5.60
C SER A 29 41.27 55.83 -5.73
N SER A 30 42.12 54.84 -6.08
CA SER A 30 43.33 54.93 -6.95
C SER A 30 44.55 55.78 -6.53
N GLY A 31 45.78 55.21 -6.58
CA GLY A 31 47.01 55.98 -6.28
C GLY A 31 48.41 55.31 -6.41
N SER A 32 48.68 54.52 -7.46
CA SER A 32 50.00 54.20 -8.06
C SER A 32 51.34 54.15 -7.26
N SER A 33 52.13 53.10 -7.52
CA SER A 33 53.62 53.04 -7.44
C SER A 33 54.24 53.02 -6.02
N ASN A 34 55.50 52.58 -5.81
CA ASN A 34 56.58 52.29 -6.75
C ASN A 34 57.46 51.11 -6.28
N ALA A 35 58.23 50.49 -7.17
CA ALA A 35 59.00 49.27 -6.87
C ALA A 35 60.48 49.51 -6.50
N LYS A 36 61.06 48.62 -5.68
CA LYS A 36 62.47 48.19 -5.80
C LYS A 36 62.71 46.83 -5.12
N ILE A 37 63.83 46.19 -5.49
CA ILE A 37 64.16 44.79 -5.19
C ILE A 37 65.55 44.76 -4.54
N GLU A 38 65.71 43.98 -3.45
CA GLU A 38 66.93 43.31 -2.98
C GLU A 38 66.57 42.54 -1.67
N GLY A 39 67.09 41.35 -1.34
CA GLY A 39 67.96 40.47 -2.13
C GLY A 39 69.02 39.72 -1.31
N SER A 40 68.65 38.73 -0.49
CA SER A 40 69.63 37.77 0.08
C SER A 40 68.98 36.47 0.58
N THR A 41 69.75 35.38 0.58
CA THR A 41 69.38 34.03 1.01
C THR A 41 69.92 33.70 2.41
N THR A 42 69.12 33.04 3.25
CA THR A 42 69.63 32.30 4.41
C THR A 42 69.00 30.91 4.53
N THR A 43 69.88 29.94 4.73
CA THR A 43 69.70 28.52 5.10
C THR A 43 68.46 28.17 5.94
N ALA A 44 67.88 27.00 5.66
CA ALA A 44 66.86 26.38 6.50
C ALA A 44 67.45 25.70 7.75
N ASP A 45 66.81 25.90 8.90
CA ASP A 45 67.06 25.14 10.14
C ASP A 45 66.40 23.75 10.10
N PRO A 46 66.94 22.76 10.83
CA PRO A 46 66.29 21.45 11.00
C PRO A 46 64.98 21.57 11.82
N PRO A 47 64.02 20.64 11.64
CA PRO A 47 62.74 20.71 12.33
C PRO A 47 62.90 20.62 13.85
N ARG A 48 62.33 21.59 14.57
CA ARG A 48 62.19 21.52 16.03
C ARG A 48 61.31 20.34 16.40
N SER A 49 61.72 19.59 17.42
CA SER A 49 60.87 18.63 18.13
C SER A 49 59.58 19.32 18.61
N PRO A 50 58.40 18.68 18.49
CA PRO A 50 57.16 19.27 18.94
C PRO A 50 57.19 19.52 20.46
N SER A 51 56.79 20.72 20.87
CA SER A 51 56.49 21.01 22.27
C SER A 51 55.28 20.20 22.75
N PRO A 52 55.12 19.97 24.07
CA PRO A 52 53.91 19.34 24.60
C PRO A 52 52.65 20.09 24.15
N VAL A 53 51.60 19.33 23.80
CA VAL A 53 50.29 19.88 23.48
C VAL A 53 49.66 20.43 24.77
N ASN A 54 49.02 21.61 24.69
CA ASN A 54 48.35 22.20 25.83
C ASN A 54 47.25 21.28 26.40
N ASP A 55 47.13 21.24 27.73
CA ASP A 55 46.02 20.58 28.42
C ASP A 55 44.70 21.27 28.10
N GLU A 56 43.92 20.70 27.17
CA GLU A 56 42.50 20.98 27.10
C GLU A 56 41.80 20.34 28.31
N PRO A 57 40.90 21.05 29.01
CA PRO A 57 40.21 20.49 30.17
C PRO A 57 39.38 19.27 29.76
N ASN A 58 39.45 18.22 30.57
CA ASN A 58 38.63 17.02 30.39
C ASN A 58 37.16 17.35 30.69
N LEU A 59 36.24 17.09 29.75
CA LEU A 59 34.80 17.41 29.86
C LEU A 59 33.93 16.15 29.98
N GLY A 60 34.54 15.01 30.36
CA GLY A 60 33.83 13.78 30.72
C GLY A 60 33.49 13.70 32.22
N PRO A 61 32.73 12.68 32.65
CA PRO A 61 32.43 12.44 34.05
C PRO A 61 33.69 12.08 34.88
N ASP A 62 33.75 12.50 36.13
CA ASP A 62 34.92 12.31 37.03
C ASP A 62 35.35 10.84 37.22
N TRP A 63 34.43 9.89 37.03
CA TRP A 63 34.69 8.45 37.15
C TRP A 63 35.39 7.85 35.93
N LEU A 64 35.33 8.52 34.77
CA LEU A 64 35.84 8.04 33.49
C LEU A 64 37.29 8.50 33.27
N ASN A 65 38.24 7.57 33.31
CA ASN A 65 39.67 7.87 33.34
C ASN A 65 40.51 6.87 32.54
N GLN A 66 41.77 7.24 32.25
CA GLN A 66 42.62 6.49 31.33
C GLN A 66 42.93 5.05 31.77
N ALA A 67 42.99 4.75 33.07
CA ALA A 67 43.39 3.42 33.57
C ALA A 67 42.38 2.33 33.19
N GLN A 68 41.11 2.68 33.03
CA GLN A 68 40.05 1.78 32.56
C GLN A 68 40.31 1.26 31.13
N PHE A 69 41.14 1.95 30.33
CA PHE A 69 41.40 1.62 28.93
C PHE A 69 42.70 0.84 28.70
N GLU A 70 43.57 0.67 29.72
CA GLU A 70 44.90 0.08 29.51
C GLU A 70 44.83 -1.39 29.06
N GLU A 71 43.97 -2.21 29.70
CA GLU A 71 43.72 -3.60 29.31
C GLU A 71 43.10 -3.71 27.90
N LEU A 72 42.15 -2.82 27.59
CA LEU A 72 41.49 -2.77 26.28
C LEU A 72 42.48 -2.44 25.15
N LEU A 73 43.35 -1.44 25.37
CA LEU A 73 44.35 -0.99 24.40
C LEU A 73 45.46 -2.02 24.23
N ALA A 74 45.93 -2.65 25.32
CA ALA A 74 46.90 -3.75 25.24
C ALA A 74 46.38 -4.95 24.44
N ALA A 75 45.06 -5.21 24.46
CA ALA A 75 44.43 -6.29 23.71
C ALA A 75 44.04 -5.94 22.25
N ASN A 76 44.00 -4.66 21.87
CA ASN A 76 43.46 -4.22 20.57
C ASN A 76 44.35 -3.23 19.79
N VAL A 77 45.52 -2.86 20.31
CA VAL A 77 46.49 -2.01 19.63
C VAL A 77 47.83 -2.73 19.57
N ASP A 78 48.22 -3.17 18.37
CA ASP A 78 49.53 -3.76 18.11
C ASP A 78 50.65 -2.86 18.66
N GLN A 79 51.60 -3.47 19.36
CA GLN A 79 52.77 -2.79 19.94
C GLN A 79 52.45 -1.70 20.98
N PHE A 80 51.27 -1.69 21.61
CA PHE A 80 50.94 -0.77 22.71
C PHE A 80 52.00 -0.81 23.83
N SER A 81 52.51 0.36 24.24
CA SER A 81 53.46 0.50 25.35
C SER A 81 52.88 1.23 26.57
N LYS A 82 52.06 2.26 26.37
CA LYS A 82 51.33 3.03 27.42
C LYS A 82 50.43 4.11 26.80
N ILE A 83 49.53 4.67 27.61
CA ILE A 83 48.84 5.93 27.31
C ILE A 83 49.80 7.11 27.56
N VAL A 84 49.74 8.13 26.69
CA VAL A 84 50.49 9.40 26.82
C VAL A 84 49.62 10.65 26.69
N GLY A 85 48.34 10.50 26.36
CA GLY A 85 47.33 11.56 26.45
C GLY A 85 45.92 10.98 26.48
N PHE A 86 45.02 11.55 27.28
CA PHE A 86 43.64 11.12 27.42
C PHE A 86 42.72 12.34 27.50
N ARG A 87 41.73 12.43 26.59
CA ARG A 87 40.80 13.57 26.50
C ARG A 87 39.39 13.08 26.21
N VAL A 88 38.43 13.47 27.04
CA VAL A 88 37.00 13.21 26.85
C VAL A 88 36.28 14.54 26.60
N LYS A 89 35.39 14.57 25.59
CA LYS A 89 34.48 15.68 25.32
C LYS A 89 33.10 15.15 24.94
N PRO A 90 32.01 15.91 25.15
CA PRO A 90 30.73 15.64 24.49
C PRO A 90 30.93 15.53 22.97
N ALA A 91 30.31 14.53 22.35
CA ALA A 91 30.53 14.21 20.93
C ALA A 91 29.60 14.98 19.98
N MET A 92 28.48 15.47 20.48
CA MET A 92 27.38 16.12 19.74
C MET A 92 26.94 17.41 20.46
N ALA A 93 26.15 18.26 19.81
CA ALA A 93 25.64 19.49 20.41
C ALA A 93 24.47 19.22 21.40
N PRO A 94 24.15 20.17 22.30
CA PRO A 94 22.95 20.11 23.12
C PRO A 94 21.68 19.96 22.26
N GLY A 95 20.82 19.00 22.60
CA GLY A 95 19.59 18.69 21.85
C GLY A 95 19.76 17.69 20.69
N GLU A 96 20.97 17.17 20.43
CA GLU A 96 21.17 16.14 19.40
C GLU A 96 21.12 14.70 19.94
N ASN A 97 21.24 14.50 21.26
CA ASN A 97 20.88 13.25 21.94
C ASN A 97 19.81 13.54 23.00
N TYR A 98 18.82 12.67 23.09
CA TYR A 98 17.72 12.81 24.04
C TYR A 98 17.92 11.93 25.28
N ALA A 99 18.09 10.61 25.09
CA ALA A 99 18.15 9.66 26.21
C ALA A 99 19.53 9.48 26.86
N THR A 100 20.64 9.83 26.19
CA THR A 100 22.00 9.52 26.67
C THR A 100 23.04 10.59 26.32
N LEU A 101 24.03 10.76 27.20
CA LEU A 101 25.19 11.60 26.92
C LEU A 101 26.19 10.79 26.07
N MET A 102 26.43 11.24 24.84
CA MET A 102 27.44 10.67 23.96
C MET A 102 28.78 11.37 24.13
N LEU A 103 29.82 10.63 24.50
CA LEU A 103 31.17 11.12 24.77
C LEU A 103 32.15 10.65 23.68
N ARG A 104 32.95 11.57 23.13
CA ARG A 104 34.10 11.23 22.28
C ARG A 104 35.35 11.19 23.15
N ILE A 105 35.97 10.02 23.20
CA ILE A 105 37.20 9.73 23.95
C ILE A 105 38.35 9.67 22.95
N SER A 106 39.38 10.48 23.15
CA SER A 106 40.61 10.47 22.35
C SER A 106 41.79 10.09 23.23
N ILE A 107 42.48 9.01 22.86
CA ILE A 107 43.61 8.46 23.60
C ILE A 107 44.83 8.45 22.68
N ASP A 108 45.88 9.18 23.06
CA ASP A 108 47.18 9.08 22.42
C ASP A 108 47.97 7.98 23.13
N VAL A 109 48.43 6.99 22.38
CA VAL A 109 49.21 5.85 22.87
C VAL A 109 50.63 5.88 22.30
N GLU A 110 51.61 5.59 23.16
CA GLU A 110 52.99 5.34 22.74
C GLU A 110 53.13 3.86 22.39
N LEU A 111 53.75 3.56 21.26
CA LEU A 111 54.05 2.19 20.83
C LEU A 111 55.46 1.76 21.28
N THR A 112 55.81 0.47 21.18
CA THR A 112 57.11 -0.04 21.62
C THR A 112 58.29 0.57 20.85
N ASP A 113 58.08 1.02 19.61
CA ASP A 113 59.08 1.72 18.78
C ASP A 113 59.23 3.22 19.11
N LYS A 114 58.43 3.74 20.06
CA LYS A 114 58.33 5.16 20.47
C LYS A 114 57.71 6.10 19.44
N SER A 115 57.04 5.56 18.42
CA SER A 115 56.00 6.30 17.70
C SER A 115 54.77 6.51 18.59
N THR A 116 53.90 7.46 18.21
CA THR A 116 52.60 7.66 18.84
C THR A 116 51.46 7.49 17.84
N LYS A 117 50.37 6.88 18.31
CA LYS A 117 49.13 6.64 17.55
C LYS A 117 47.97 7.23 18.36
N GLN A 118 47.01 7.87 17.69
CA GLN A 118 45.76 8.26 18.32
C GLN A 118 44.69 7.20 18.06
N VAL A 119 44.04 6.75 19.14
CA VAL A 119 42.84 5.90 19.12
C VAL A 119 41.66 6.77 19.55
N ARG A 120 40.48 6.55 18.95
CA ARG A 120 39.25 7.24 19.37
C ARG A 120 38.09 6.27 19.54
N PHE A 121 37.35 6.49 20.61
CA PHE A 121 36.14 5.78 20.94
C PHE A 121 34.97 6.76 21.10
N MET A 122 33.77 6.24 20.87
CA MET A 122 32.49 6.85 21.21
C MET A 122 31.91 6.07 22.38
N MET A 123 31.52 6.75 23.45
CA MET A 123 31.00 6.13 24.67
C MET A 123 29.65 6.73 25.05
N LYS A 124 28.63 5.87 25.06
CA LYS A 124 27.26 6.20 25.45
C LYS A 124 27.13 6.02 26.96
N VAL A 125 26.72 7.06 27.69
CA VAL A 125 26.50 7.00 29.15
C VAL A 125 25.14 7.62 29.52
N PRO A 126 24.46 7.16 30.59
CA PRO A 126 23.18 7.72 31.01
C PRO A 126 23.31 9.15 31.53
N HIS A 127 22.25 9.94 31.41
CA HIS A 127 22.15 11.19 32.13
C HIS A 127 21.98 10.93 33.64
N ASN A 128 22.64 11.75 34.46
CA ASN A 128 22.57 11.65 35.92
C ASN A 128 21.34 12.42 36.46
N THR A 129 20.14 11.98 36.08
CA THR A 129 18.85 12.58 36.49
C THR A 129 17.92 11.53 37.12
N PRO A 130 17.07 11.88 38.09
CA PRO A 130 16.15 10.93 38.73
C PRO A 130 15.20 10.25 37.74
N GLN A 131 14.80 10.94 36.67
CA GLN A 131 13.97 10.40 35.60
C GLN A 131 14.72 9.31 34.81
N MET A 132 16.02 9.49 34.57
CA MET A 132 16.85 8.50 33.91
C MET A 132 17.12 7.30 34.83
N GLU A 133 17.37 7.52 36.12
CA GLU A 133 17.48 6.44 37.12
C GLU A 133 16.19 5.61 37.21
N GLN A 134 15.02 6.27 37.21
CA GLN A 134 13.72 5.59 37.17
C GLN A 134 13.52 4.82 35.85
N MET A 135 13.90 5.38 34.70
CA MET A 135 13.78 4.68 33.42
C MET A 135 14.71 3.47 33.33
N LEU A 136 15.94 3.57 33.83
CA LEU A 136 16.89 2.45 33.94
C LEU A 136 16.37 1.32 34.86
N ALA A 137 15.56 1.66 35.86
CA ALA A 137 14.90 0.68 36.73
C ALA A 137 13.65 0.04 36.09
N MET A 138 13.15 0.57 34.96
CA MET A 138 11.96 0.09 34.25
C MET A 138 12.25 -0.55 32.88
N ALA A 139 13.37 -0.22 32.25
CA ALA A 139 13.69 -0.59 30.87
C ALA A 139 15.17 -0.98 30.71
N ASN A 140 15.43 -2.14 30.13
CA ASN A 140 16.76 -2.76 30.07
C ASN A 140 17.52 -2.40 28.77
N PHE A 141 17.46 -1.15 28.33
CA PHE A 141 17.95 -0.72 27.00
C PHE A 141 19.47 -0.83 26.87
N PHE A 142 20.25 -0.44 27.89
CA PHE A 142 21.71 -0.57 27.85
C PHE A 142 22.22 -2.02 27.87
N SER A 143 21.55 -2.94 28.57
CA SER A 143 21.94 -4.35 28.57
C SER A 143 21.56 -5.02 27.25
N SER A 144 20.37 -4.73 26.73
CA SER A 144 19.89 -5.19 25.41
C SER A 144 20.81 -4.70 24.28
N GLU A 145 21.16 -3.41 24.27
CA GLU A 145 22.08 -2.80 23.30
C GLU A 145 23.48 -3.45 23.38
N ASN A 146 24.03 -3.61 24.59
CA ASN A 146 25.32 -4.28 24.79
C ASN A 146 25.31 -5.74 24.32
N GLU A 147 24.24 -6.50 24.54
CA GLU A 147 24.14 -7.89 24.10
C GLU A 147 24.02 -8.00 22.57
N VAL A 148 23.28 -7.09 21.92
CA VAL A 148 23.28 -6.99 20.45
C VAL A 148 24.69 -6.75 19.92
N TYR A 149 25.41 -5.77 20.45
CA TYR A 149 26.77 -5.44 19.98
C TYR A 149 27.83 -6.51 20.30
N SER A 150 27.71 -7.23 21.43
CA SER A 150 28.79 -8.11 21.92
C SER A 150 28.56 -9.60 21.71
N ASP A 151 27.35 -10.03 21.35
CA ASP A 151 27.02 -11.43 21.08
C ASP A 151 26.27 -11.62 19.76
N ILE A 152 25.19 -10.87 19.51
CA ILE A 152 24.33 -11.12 18.34
C ILE A 152 24.99 -10.67 17.04
N LEU A 153 25.45 -9.42 16.93
CA LEU A 153 26.05 -8.90 15.70
C LEU A 153 27.28 -9.72 15.25
N PRO A 154 28.24 -10.09 16.12
CA PRO A 154 29.32 -11.00 15.74
C PRO A 154 28.84 -12.31 15.09
N LYS A 155 27.76 -12.92 15.59
CA LYS A 155 27.15 -14.12 14.99
C LYS A 155 26.53 -13.82 13.62
N LEU A 156 25.83 -12.70 13.46
CA LEU A 156 25.24 -12.30 12.18
C LEU A 156 26.30 -12.03 11.09
N GLU A 157 27.42 -11.42 11.48
CA GLU A 157 28.55 -11.16 10.60
C GLU A 157 29.33 -12.45 10.27
N GLU A 158 29.49 -13.37 11.24
CA GLU A 158 30.11 -14.68 11.03
C GLU A 158 29.32 -15.56 10.03
N LEU A 159 27.97 -15.51 10.07
CA LEU A 159 27.12 -16.20 9.09
C LEU A 159 27.44 -15.78 7.64
N TYR A 160 27.70 -14.50 7.38
CA TYR A 160 28.12 -14.02 6.06
C TYR A 160 29.57 -14.36 5.73
N LYS A 161 30.46 -14.24 6.71
CA LYS A 161 31.89 -14.56 6.59
C LYS A 161 32.10 -16.03 6.22
N ALA A 162 31.29 -16.94 6.77
CA ALA A 162 31.25 -18.36 6.41
C ALA A 162 30.80 -18.61 4.95
N LYS A 163 30.10 -17.66 4.32
CA LYS A 163 29.76 -17.67 2.89
C LYS A 163 30.73 -16.85 2.02
N GLY A 164 31.82 -16.35 2.60
CA GLY A 164 32.83 -15.55 1.90
C GLY A 164 32.46 -14.09 1.64
N LEU A 165 31.41 -13.57 2.28
CA LEU A 165 31.11 -12.13 2.27
C LEU A 165 31.55 -11.48 3.59
N ASP A 166 32.41 -10.47 3.50
CA ASP A 166 32.74 -9.61 4.64
C ASP A 166 31.67 -8.51 4.72
N ILE A 167 30.76 -8.62 5.69
CA ILE A 167 29.70 -7.65 5.95
C ILE A 167 29.84 -7.18 7.40
N THR A 168 29.94 -5.87 7.58
CA THR A 168 29.79 -5.22 8.88
C THR A 168 28.41 -4.56 8.96
N PHE A 169 27.74 -4.71 10.10
CA PHE A 169 26.43 -4.11 10.38
C PHE A 169 26.51 -2.85 11.24
N ALA A 170 27.42 -2.80 12.20
CA ALA A 170 27.52 -1.71 13.19
C ALA A 170 28.98 -1.43 13.58
N PRO A 171 29.31 -0.32 14.28
CA PRO A 171 30.63 -0.17 14.86
C PRO A 171 30.97 -1.30 15.83
N ARG A 172 32.20 -1.81 15.75
CA ARG A 172 32.75 -2.73 16.75
C ARG A 172 32.69 -2.07 18.14
N ALA A 173 31.99 -2.73 19.05
CA ALA A 173 31.91 -2.36 20.46
C ALA A 173 32.97 -3.10 21.31
N PHE A 174 33.14 -2.61 22.54
CA PHE A 174 34.09 -3.11 23.51
C PHE A 174 33.46 -3.04 24.92
N LYS A 175 33.82 -4.00 25.78
CA LYS A 175 33.47 -3.95 27.20
C LYS A 175 34.67 -3.47 28.01
N LEU A 176 34.41 -2.62 29.00
CA LEU A 176 35.35 -2.23 30.05
C LEU A 176 35.00 -3.00 31.34
N ASP A 177 35.94 -3.04 32.28
CA ASP A 177 35.78 -3.79 33.53
C ASP A 177 34.80 -3.11 34.50
N ALA A 178 33.57 -3.61 34.53
CA ALA A 178 32.51 -3.15 35.42
C ALA A 178 32.64 -3.64 36.88
N GLU A 179 33.54 -4.58 37.19
CA GLU A 179 33.88 -4.90 38.59
C GLU A 179 34.79 -3.81 39.18
N LYS A 180 35.66 -3.20 38.35
CA LYS A 180 36.51 -2.05 38.71
C LYS A 180 35.72 -0.72 38.82
N GLU A 181 34.70 -0.50 37.99
CA GLU A 181 33.78 0.66 38.09
C GLU A 181 32.35 0.26 37.67
N PRO A 182 31.43 0.04 38.64
CA PRO A 182 30.07 -0.44 38.38
C PRO A 182 29.24 0.38 37.40
N LYS A 183 29.51 1.69 37.24
CA LYS A 183 28.80 2.54 36.27
C LYS A 183 28.98 2.09 34.83
N LEU A 184 30.07 1.40 34.51
CA LEU A 184 30.35 0.87 33.17
C LEU A 184 29.28 -0.13 32.69
N THR A 185 28.55 -0.79 33.60
CA THR A 185 27.45 -1.70 33.29
C THR A 185 26.39 -1.06 32.39
N ASN A 186 26.10 0.23 32.59
CA ASN A 186 25.10 0.98 31.84
C ASN A 186 25.77 1.85 30.75
N THR A 187 26.78 1.34 30.07
CA THR A 187 27.50 2.10 29.03
C THR A 187 27.78 1.25 27.80
N VAL A 188 27.89 1.89 26.64
CA VAL A 188 28.29 1.24 25.38
C VAL A 188 29.51 1.96 24.82
N LEU A 189 30.63 1.25 24.66
CA LEU A 189 31.88 1.79 24.13
C LEU A 189 32.12 1.23 22.71
N MET A 190 32.35 2.11 21.74
CA MET A 190 32.44 1.80 20.31
C MET A 190 33.59 2.55 19.63
N ASN A 191 34.04 2.11 18.45
CA ASN A 191 34.97 2.89 17.62
C ASN A 191 34.36 4.22 17.12
N ASP A 192 35.16 5.29 17.05
CA ASP A 192 34.77 6.58 16.45
C ASP A 192 34.79 6.51 14.90
N LEU A 193 33.71 5.98 14.31
CA LEU A 193 33.53 5.80 12.86
C LEU A 193 33.69 7.07 12.02
N GLY A 194 33.65 8.26 12.64
CA GLY A 194 33.96 9.52 11.95
C GLY A 194 35.38 9.56 11.38
N GLN A 195 36.32 8.78 11.93
CA GLN A 195 37.66 8.59 11.33
C GLN A 195 37.63 7.81 10.00
N ASN A 196 36.61 6.99 9.78
CA ASN A 196 36.46 6.13 8.61
C ASN A 196 35.57 6.75 7.51
N GLY A 197 35.13 8.00 7.68
CA GLY A 197 34.30 8.73 6.72
C GLY A 197 32.79 8.51 6.84
N PHE A 198 32.34 7.77 7.85
CA PHE A 198 30.92 7.60 8.17
C PHE A 198 30.34 8.84 8.85
N LYS A 199 29.10 9.18 8.53
CA LYS A 199 28.33 10.31 9.07
C LYS A 199 26.83 10.10 8.89
N ASN A 200 26.00 10.77 9.68
CA ASN A 200 24.59 10.91 9.33
C ASN A 200 24.43 11.78 8.07
N LEU A 201 23.33 11.58 7.35
CA LEU A 201 22.86 12.47 6.28
C LEU A 201 21.91 13.53 6.86
N ASN A 202 21.60 14.57 6.09
CA ASN A 202 20.73 15.65 6.59
C ASN A 202 19.30 15.16 6.80
N ARG A 203 18.89 14.96 8.06
CA ARG A 203 17.53 14.52 8.43
C ARG A 203 16.42 15.46 7.94
N LEU A 204 16.73 16.73 7.68
CA LEU A 204 15.79 17.73 7.15
C LEU A 204 15.53 17.60 5.64
N GLU A 205 16.38 16.85 4.92
CA GLU A 205 16.24 16.50 3.50
C GLU A 205 15.69 15.07 3.30
N CYS A 206 15.70 14.25 4.35
CA CYS A 206 15.41 12.81 4.30
C CYS A 206 16.30 12.04 3.31
N LEU A 207 16.02 10.76 3.08
CA LEU A 207 16.75 9.90 2.15
C LEU A 207 16.14 9.93 0.74
N ASN A 208 16.99 10.02 -0.28
CA ASN A 208 16.59 9.88 -1.68
C ASN A 208 16.40 8.39 -2.08
N LEU A 209 15.92 8.15 -3.30
CA LEU A 209 15.63 6.81 -3.83
C LEU A 209 16.79 5.80 -3.68
N GLU A 210 18.01 6.19 -4.08
CA GLU A 210 19.17 5.27 -4.04
C GLU A 210 19.72 5.06 -2.62
N GLN A 211 19.72 6.11 -1.79
CA GLN A 211 20.05 6.00 -0.37
C GLN A 211 19.06 5.08 0.38
N THR A 212 17.76 5.21 0.07
CA THR A 212 16.70 4.37 0.63
C THR A 212 16.86 2.91 0.22
N LYS A 213 17.14 2.65 -1.07
CA LYS A 213 17.46 1.31 -1.57
C LYS A 213 18.71 0.71 -0.91
N PHE A 214 19.74 1.51 -0.63
CA PHE A 214 20.92 1.04 0.10
C PHE A 214 20.58 0.66 1.55
N ALA A 215 19.82 1.50 2.25
CA ALA A 215 19.37 1.24 3.62
C ALA A 215 18.51 -0.03 3.72
N LEU A 216 17.50 -0.17 2.86
CA LEU A 216 16.63 -1.35 2.79
C LEU A 216 17.41 -2.64 2.46
N LYS A 217 18.46 -2.55 1.62
CA LYS A 217 19.37 -3.67 1.37
C LYS A 217 20.10 -4.09 2.66
N LYS A 218 20.70 -3.16 3.40
CA LYS A 218 21.41 -3.46 4.66
C LYS A 218 20.44 -3.98 5.75
N LEU A 219 19.21 -3.46 5.80
CA LEU A 219 18.15 -3.97 6.68
C LEU A 219 17.75 -5.40 6.32
N ALA A 220 17.50 -5.69 5.04
CA ALA A 220 17.24 -7.05 4.56
C ALA A 220 18.40 -8.02 4.85
N GLN A 221 19.65 -7.55 4.76
CA GLN A 221 20.84 -8.34 5.09
C GLN A 221 20.91 -8.70 6.59
N PHE A 222 20.59 -7.74 7.47
CA PHE A 222 20.50 -7.91 8.91
C PHE A 222 19.35 -8.85 9.30
N HIS A 223 18.16 -8.63 8.74
CA HIS A 223 16.97 -9.44 8.93
C HIS A 223 17.16 -10.89 8.47
N ALA A 224 17.72 -11.12 7.27
CA ALA A 224 18.04 -12.46 6.78
C ALA A 224 19.00 -13.21 7.71
N ALA A 225 20.05 -12.54 8.20
CA ALA A 225 20.98 -13.14 9.16
C ALA A 225 20.30 -13.43 10.52
N SER A 226 19.41 -12.56 11.00
CA SER A 226 18.69 -12.78 12.26
C SER A 226 17.75 -14.00 12.20
N ALA A 227 17.04 -14.21 11.09
CA ALA A 227 16.19 -15.37 10.89
C ALA A 227 17.00 -16.67 10.80
N VAL A 228 18.17 -16.65 10.15
CA VAL A 228 19.09 -17.79 10.11
C VAL A 228 19.77 -18.03 11.45
N ASN A 229 20.07 -16.98 12.22
CA ASN A 229 20.65 -17.10 13.56
C ASN A 229 19.75 -17.89 14.50
N VAL A 230 18.41 -17.78 14.38
CA VAL A 230 17.47 -18.64 15.13
C VAL A 230 17.63 -20.13 14.80
N GLN A 231 17.92 -20.45 13.53
CA GLN A 231 18.14 -21.84 13.08
C GLN A 231 19.51 -22.40 13.50
N VAL A 232 20.53 -21.55 13.62
CA VAL A 232 21.93 -21.96 13.88
C VAL A 232 22.28 -21.90 15.37
N ASN A 233 21.87 -20.84 16.08
CA ASN A 233 22.25 -20.56 17.46
C ASN A 233 21.08 -20.70 18.47
N GLY A 234 19.88 -21.01 17.98
CA GLY A 234 18.67 -21.15 18.81
C GLY A 234 17.87 -19.85 18.97
N PRO A 235 16.72 -19.91 19.67
CA PRO A 235 15.84 -18.75 19.85
C PRO A 235 16.52 -17.62 20.63
N TYR A 236 16.14 -16.38 20.31
CA TYR A 236 16.55 -15.21 21.07
C TYR A 236 16.04 -15.24 22.51
N ALA A 237 16.80 -14.65 23.43
CA ALA A 237 16.42 -14.53 24.84
C ALA A 237 15.12 -13.72 25.02
N ASP A 238 14.39 -13.99 26.10
CA ASP A 238 13.07 -13.41 26.40
C ASP A 238 13.03 -11.87 26.36
N GLN A 239 14.15 -11.19 26.65
CA GLN A 239 14.24 -9.72 26.55
C GLN A 239 14.06 -9.19 25.12
N PHE A 240 14.43 -9.96 24.10
CA PHE A 240 14.21 -9.61 22.69
C PHE A 240 12.86 -10.08 22.18
N VAL A 241 12.30 -11.16 22.74
CA VAL A 241 10.95 -11.64 22.35
C VAL A 241 9.86 -10.72 22.91
N ASN A 242 9.95 -10.37 24.20
CA ASN A 242 9.02 -9.42 24.83
C ASN A 242 9.35 -7.97 24.43
N GLY A 243 10.63 -7.65 24.23
CA GLY A 243 11.14 -6.31 24.05
C GLY A 243 11.65 -5.70 25.36
N VAL A 244 12.24 -4.51 25.25
CA VAL A 244 13.13 -3.91 26.27
C VAL A 244 12.44 -3.50 27.58
N MET A 245 11.11 -3.40 27.58
CA MET A 245 10.28 -3.21 28.79
C MET A 245 9.96 -4.52 29.54
N GLY A 246 10.41 -5.67 29.03
CA GLY A 246 10.19 -6.99 29.61
C GLY A 246 8.76 -7.52 29.43
N ALA A 247 8.47 -8.64 30.11
CA ALA A 247 7.20 -9.35 30.01
C ALA A 247 6.05 -8.73 30.85
N ASN A 248 6.29 -7.64 31.59
CA ASN A 248 5.23 -6.96 32.34
C ASN A 248 4.42 -6.07 31.41
N LYS A 249 3.33 -6.62 30.88
CA LYS A 249 2.41 -5.91 29.98
C LYS A 249 1.93 -4.59 30.60
N GLU A 250 1.42 -4.58 31.82
CA GLU A 250 0.83 -3.39 32.46
C GLU A 250 1.78 -2.18 32.49
N VAL A 251 3.08 -2.42 32.73
CA VAL A 251 4.13 -1.37 32.71
C VAL A 251 4.45 -0.92 31.28
N LEU A 252 4.49 -1.84 30.32
CA LEU A 252 4.59 -1.53 28.88
C LEU A 252 3.40 -0.68 28.41
N ILE A 253 2.15 -1.01 28.80
CA ILE A 253 0.94 -0.24 28.46
C ILE A 253 1.10 1.19 28.99
N ALA A 254 1.33 1.36 30.29
CA ALA A 254 1.37 2.69 30.92
C ALA A 254 2.46 3.61 30.33
N PHE A 255 3.61 3.05 29.94
CA PHE A 255 4.69 3.80 29.30
C PHE A 255 4.32 4.25 27.87
N TYR A 256 3.80 3.35 27.05
CA TYR A 256 3.39 3.69 25.68
C TYR A 256 2.13 4.57 25.66
N GLU A 257 1.16 4.36 26.54
CA GLU A 257 -0.02 5.22 26.68
C GLU A 257 0.38 6.64 27.09
N GLY A 258 1.23 6.82 28.10
CA GLY A 258 1.72 8.14 28.52
C GLY A 258 2.43 8.89 27.40
N MET A 259 3.30 8.19 26.66
CA MET A 259 3.97 8.75 25.48
C MET A 259 2.96 9.14 24.39
N ILE A 260 2.17 8.18 23.90
CA ILE A 260 1.24 8.36 22.78
C ILE A 260 0.15 9.39 23.10
N ALA A 261 -0.42 9.39 24.30
CA ALA A 261 -1.47 10.33 24.70
C ALA A 261 -1.01 11.80 24.64
N SER A 262 0.26 12.08 24.97
CA SER A 262 0.82 13.43 24.89
C SER A 262 1.00 13.91 23.45
N PHE A 263 1.47 13.04 22.55
CA PHE A 263 1.58 13.34 21.10
C PHE A 263 0.20 13.44 20.43
N ARG A 264 -0.71 12.49 20.71
CA ARG A 264 -2.12 12.50 20.29
C ARG A 264 -2.79 13.82 20.64
N THR A 265 -2.74 14.24 21.90
CA THR A 265 -3.47 15.43 22.37
C THR A 265 -3.01 16.70 21.65
N ALA A 266 -1.70 16.87 21.46
CA ALA A 266 -1.16 17.98 20.70
C ALA A 266 -1.42 17.87 19.19
N PHE A 267 -1.45 16.66 18.61
CA PHE A 267 -1.75 16.43 17.19
C PHE A 267 -3.21 16.78 16.87
N MET A 268 -4.15 16.23 17.64
CA MET A 268 -5.59 16.47 17.51
C MET A 268 -5.97 17.95 17.71
N ALA A 269 -5.19 18.72 18.49
CA ALA A 269 -5.37 20.16 18.65
C ALA A 269 -4.89 21.00 17.43
N ASN A 270 -4.06 20.40 16.56
CA ASN A 270 -3.44 21.03 15.40
C ASN A 270 -4.06 20.61 14.04
N LEU A 271 -5.01 19.67 14.00
CA LEU A 271 -5.65 19.22 12.74
C LEU A 271 -6.16 20.37 11.86
N LYS A 272 -6.88 21.34 12.44
CA LYS A 272 -7.29 22.63 11.81
C LYS A 272 -6.20 23.45 11.13
N ASN A 273 -4.93 23.19 11.43
CA ASN A 273 -3.77 23.87 10.83
C ASN A 273 -3.23 23.14 9.60
N PHE A 274 -3.65 21.89 9.37
CA PHE A 274 -3.33 21.11 8.17
C PHE A 274 -4.49 21.23 7.16
N LYS A 275 -4.17 21.27 5.87
CA LYS A 275 -5.16 21.19 4.80
C LYS A 275 -6.02 19.92 4.98
N ASN A 276 -7.35 20.10 5.08
CA ASN A 276 -8.33 19.02 5.29
C ASN A 276 -8.09 18.18 6.57
N GLY A 277 -7.29 18.65 7.54
CA GLY A 277 -6.92 17.84 8.71
C GLY A 277 -8.09 17.49 9.63
N GLU A 278 -9.08 18.38 9.76
CA GLU A 278 -10.28 18.13 10.57
C GLU A 278 -11.21 17.05 9.96
N ASP A 279 -11.15 16.83 8.64
CA ASP A 279 -11.92 15.77 7.94
C ASP A 279 -11.56 14.37 8.48
N PHE A 280 -10.36 14.21 9.05
CA PHE A 280 -9.87 12.97 9.64
C PHE A 280 -10.14 12.84 11.14
N ARG A 281 -10.77 13.84 11.79
CA ARG A 281 -10.89 13.90 13.27
C ARG A 281 -11.51 12.63 13.87
N GLU A 282 -12.69 12.23 13.38
CA GLU A 282 -13.44 11.10 13.92
C GLU A 282 -12.70 9.77 13.69
N LYS A 283 -12.16 9.56 12.49
CA LYS A 283 -11.34 8.38 12.17
C LYS A 283 -10.10 8.31 13.06
N LEU A 284 -9.41 9.44 13.29
CA LEU A 284 -8.27 9.50 14.20
C LEU A 284 -8.67 9.25 15.66
N GLU A 285 -9.78 9.78 16.15
CA GLU A 285 -10.27 9.54 17.52
C GLU A 285 -10.61 8.05 17.75
N ASN A 286 -11.20 7.39 16.75
CA ASN A 286 -11.44 5.94 16.74
C ASN A 286 -10.13 5.13 16.65
N ALA A 287 -9.24 5.44 15.71
CA ALA A 287 -7.94 4.79 15.58
C ALA A 287 -7.11 4.92 16.87
N PHE A 288 -7.09 6.09 17.49
CA PHE A 288 -6.40 6.31 18.78
C PHE A 288 -7.05 5.64 19.99
N ALA A 289 -8.23 5.03 19.84
CA ALA A 289 -8.83 4.16 20.85
C ALA A 289 -8.41 2.69 20.67
N GLN A 290 -8.07 2.25 19.45
CA GLN A 290 -7.67 0.86 19.15
C GLN A 290 -6.17 0.66 18.94
N VAL A 291 -5.39 1.71 18.62
CA VAL A 291 -3.94 1.67 18.35
C VAL A 291 -3.11 0.97 19.45
N PHE A 292 -3.58 0.95 20.69
CA PHE A 292 -2.91 0.18 21.75
C PHE A 292 -3.05 -1.35 21.53
N LEU A 293 -4.24 -1.84 21.16
CA LEU A 293 -4.48 -3.26 20.89
C LEU A 293 -3.70 -3.71 19.66
N ASP A 294 -3.68 -2.87 18.61
CA ASP A 294 -2.88 -3.10 17.40
C ASP A 294 -1.39 -3.15 17.72
N PHE A 295 -0.92 -2.27 18.61
CA PHE A 295 0.47 -2.29 19.08
C PHE A 295 0.75 -3.55 19.91
N GLU A 296 -0.12 -3.94 20.84
CA GLU A 296 0.01 -5.21 21.57
C GLU A 296 0.05 -6.42 20.62
N TYR A 297 -0.69 -6.37 19.50
CA TYR A 297 -0.70 -7.41 18.48
C TYR A 297 0.59 -7.45 17.65
N LEU A 298 1.08 -6.31 17.15
CA LEU A 298 2.39 -6.20 16.49
C LEU A 298 3.54 -6.59 17.44
N MET A 299 3.40 -6.32 18.73
CA MET A 299 4.36 -6.68 19.77
C MET A 299 4.39 -8.17 20.12
N GLN A 300 3.65 -9.04 19.41
CA GLN A 300 3.68 -10.49 19.60
C GLN A 300 4.19 -11.19 18.33
N ALA A 301 5.28 -11.96 18.48
CA ALA A 301 5.85 -12.77 17.40
C ALA A 301 4.93 -13.97 17.10
N ASP A 302 4.13 -13.86 16.03
CA ASP A 302 3.28 -14.93 15.51
C ASP A 302 4.16 -16.06 14.94
N ARG A 303 3.95 -17.31 15.36
CA ARG A 303 4.86 -18.42 15.02
C ARG A 303 4.72 -18.94 13.61
N ASP A 304 3.58 -18.66 12.97
CA ASP A 304 3.31 -19.07 11.60
C ASP A 304 3.74 -17.99 10.57
N GLU A 305 4.22 -16.83 11.06
CA GLU A 305 4.81 -15.74 10.26
C GLU A 305 6.34 -15.83 10.11
N PHE A 306 6.85 -15.15 9.08
CA PHE A 306 8.28 -14.90 8.95
C PHE A 306 8.73 -13.79 9.92
N ASN A 307 9.44 -14.18 10.97
CA ASN A 307 9.94 -13.28 12.01
C ASN A 307 11.45 -13.01 11.88
N VAL A 308 11.86 -11.83 12.34
CA VAL A 308 13.23 -11.32 12.31
C VAL A 308 13.55 -10.65 13.65
N LEU A 309 14.83 -10.48 13.98
CA LEU A 309 15.23 -9.47 14.97
C LEU A 309 15.18 -8.10 14.28
N ASN A 310 14.14 -7.32 14.54
CA ASN A 310 14.09 -5.90 14.19
C ASN A 310 15.10 -5.13 15.04
N HIS A 311 15.64 -4.05 14.48
CA HIS A 311 16.35 -2.99 15.19
C HIS A 311 15.41 -2.23 16.13
N GLY A 312 14.13 -2.09 15.74
CA GLY A 312 13.03 -1.53 16.53
C GLY A 312 13.09 -0.01 16.76
N ASP A 313 14.11 0.65 16.22
CA ASP A 313 14.26 2.10 16.06
C ASP A 313 15.04 2.36 14.76
N CYS A 314 14.59 1.78 13.63
CA CYS A 314 15.28 1.90 12.35
C CYS A 314 14.92 3.23 11.64
N TRP A 315 15.54 4.35 12.03
CA TRP A 315 15.40 5.67 11.37
C TRP A 315 16.75 6.28 11.01
N MET A 316 16.78 7.25 10.09
CA MET A 316 18.04 7.76 9.49
C MET A 316 19.02 8.44 10.45
N ASN A 317 18.62 8.81 11.67
CA ASN A 317 19.54 9.26 12.70
C ASN A 317 20.39 8.09 13.26
N ASN A 318 19.85 6.86 13.20
CA ASN A 318 20.52 5.62 13.59
C ASN A 318 21.27 4.96 12.42
N LEU A 319 21.30 5.62 11.24
CA LEU A 319 22.02 5.14 10.05
C LEU A 319 23.20 6.05 9.73
N LEU A 320 24.42 5.52 9.87
CA LEU A 320 25.66 6.19 9.49
C LEU A 320 26.06 5.78 8.07
N PHE A 321 26.07 6.74 7.15
CA PHE A 321 26.43 6.54 5.74
C PHE A 321 27.87 6.95 5.47
N LYS A 322 28.56 6.17 4.64
CA LYS A 322 29.81 6.54 3.98
C LYS A 322 29.50 6.80 2.50
N VAL A 323 29.93 7.96 1.99
CA VAL A 323 29.66 8.40 0.62
C VAL A 323 30.96 8.77 -0.10
N ASP A 324 31.00 8.49 -1.40
CA ASP A 324 32.17 8.72 -2.25
C ASP A 324 32.34 10.21 -2.61
N SER A 325 33.38 10.51 -3.40
CA SER A 325 33.67 11.88 -3.86
C SER A 325 32.61 12.49 -4.81
N LYS A 326 31.66 11.71 -5.32
CA LYS A 326 30.51 12.14 -6.13
C LYS A 326 29.22 12.27 -5.31
N GLY A 327 29.17 11.66 -4.12
CA GLY A 327 27.98 11.55 -3.28
C GLY A 327 27.22 10.22 -3.43
N ASP A 328 27.77 9.24 -4.16
CA ASP A 328 27.25 7.88 -4.23
C ASP A 328 27.48 7.16 -2.89
N VAL A 329 26.56 6.29 -2.44
CA VAL A 329 26.71 5.56 -1.17
C VAL A 329 27.70 4.41 -1.34
N GLU A 330 28.80 4.44 -0.57
CA GLU A 330 29.77 3.34 -0.51
C GLU A 330 29.32 2.27 0.50
N ASP A 331 28.93 2.69 1.70
CA ASP A 331 28.51 1.79 2.78
C ASP A 331 27.56 2.48 3.77
N MET A 332 26.88 1.70 4.61
CA MET A 332 26.02 2.16 5.70
C MET A 332 26.13 1.22 6.90
N LEU A 333 26.23 1.78 8.10
CA LEU A 333 26.25 1.06 9.38
C LEU A 333 25.10 1.54 10.28
N PHE A 334 24.46 0.59 10.97
CA PHE A 334 23.49 0.84 12.03
C PHE A 334 24.21 1.31 13.31
N VAL A 335 23.53 2.11 14.12
CA VAL A 335 23.88 2.45 15.50
C VAL A 335 22.62 2.50 16.37
N ASP A 336 22.79 2.58 17.69
CA ASP A 336 21.69 2.76 18.64
C ASP A 336 20.65 1.60 18.68
N PHE A 337 21.12 0.38 18.98
CA PHE A 337 20.27 -0.79 19.19
C PHE A 337 19.56 -0.76 20.56
N GLN A 338 18.82 0.30 20.87
CA GLN A 338 18.10 0.47 22.14
C GLN A 338 16.73 -0.20 22.23
N ASN A 339 16.11 -0.59 21.12
CA ASN A 339 14.79 -1.25 21.09
C ASN A 339 14.73 -2.56 20.25
N PRO A 340 15.77 -3.42 20.23
CA PRO A 340 15.80 -4.60 19.37
C PRO A 340 14.70 -5.59 19.78
N LYS A 341 13.93 -6.10 18.79
CA LYS A 341 12.79 -6.98 19.06
C LYS A 341 12.60 -8.06 17.99
N TYR A 342 12.42 -9.30 18.45
CA TYR A 342 12.05 -10.42 17.59
C TYR A 342 10.55 -10.36 17.28
N GLY A 343 10.19 -10.30 16.00
CA GLY A 343 8.82 -10.11 15.54
C GLY A 343 8.71 -9.96 14.03
N SER A 344 7.54 -9.51 13.55
CA SER A 344 7.30 -9.26 12.13
C SER A 344 8.21 -8.14 11.58
N PRO A 345 8.79 -8.24 10.36
CA PRO A 345 9.68 -7.22 9.79
C PRO A 345 8.95 -5.90 9.43
N THR A 346 7.63 -5.89 9.51
CA THR A 346 6.77 -4.72 9.26
C THR A 346 7.06 -3.58 10.24
N GLN A 347 7.50 -3.90 11.47
CA GLN A 347 7.84 -2.92 12.51
C GLN A 347 8.90 -1.94 12.01
N ASP A 348 10.07 -2.43 11.58
CA ASP A 348 11.14 -1.59 11.04
C ASP A 348 10.82 -1.03 9.65
N LEU A 349 10.11 -1.78 8.79
CA LEU A 349 9.77 -1.31 7.44
C LEU A 349 8.88 -0.06 7.47
N PHE A 350 7.80 -0.07 8.26
CA PHE A 350 6.98 1.13 8.44
C PHE A 350 7.76 2.24 9.13
N TYR A 351 8.44 1.94 10.24
CA TYR A 351 9.17 2.94 11.00
C TYR A 351 10.24 3.65 10.16
N PHE A 352 11.01 2.91 9.36
CA PHE A 352 12.00 3.45 8.44
C PHE A 352 11.35 4.26 7.30
N ILE A 353 10.43 3.67 6.54
CA ILE A 353 9.90 4.32 5.33
C ILE A 353 9.11 5.59 5.71
N ILE A 354 8.29 5.53 6.75
CA ILE A 354 7.45 6.65 7.20
C ILE A 354 8.27 7.78 7.83
N THR A 355 9.37 7.50 8.54
CA THR A 355 10.23 8.56 9.11
C THR A 355 11.22 9.13 8.10
N SER A 356 11.92 8.26 7.36
CA SER A 356 13.26 8.58 6.86
C SER A 356 13.37 8.82 5.35
N VAL A 357 12.35 8.46 4.56
CA VAL A 357 12.37 8.66 3.09
C VAL A 357 11.87 10.06 2.72
N HIS A 358 12.39 10.67 1.64
CA HIS A 358 11.87 11.95 1.16
C HIS A 358 10.45 11.81 0.60
N ILE A 359 9.59 12.82 0.81
CA ILE A 359 8.16 12.75 0.48
C ILE A 359 7.85 12.49 -1.00
N ASP A 360 8.75 12.87 -1.90
CA ASP A 360 8.61 12.63 -3.36
C ASP A 360 8.81 11.16 -3.77
N TYR A 361 9.21 10.29 -2.82
CA TYR A 361 9.31 8.84 -3.03
C TYR A 361 8.49 8.05 -2.00
N LYS A 362 8.34 8.56 -0.77
CA LYS A 362 7.78 7.85 0.40
C LYS A 362 6.48 7.08 0.14
N LEU A 363 5.57 7.66 -0.62
CA LEU A 363 4.23 7.11 -0.89
C LEU A 363 4.19 6.48 -2.29
N ASP A 364 4.54 7.26 -3.32
CA ASP A 364 4.51 6.89 -4.74
C ASP A 364 5.42 5.68 -5.08
N TYR A 365 6.45 5.42 -4.26
CA TYR A 365 7.36 4.26 -4.39
C TYR A 365 7.22 3.28 -3.21
N PHE A 366 6.16 3.37 -2.38
CA PHE A 366 6.01 2.53 -1.19
C PHE A 366 6.09 1.03 -1.51
N GLU A 367 5.26 0.52 -2.42
CA GLU A 367 5.30 -0.90 -2.77
C GLU A 367 6.58 -1.29 -3.54
N PHE A 368 7.23 -0.34 -4.23
CA PHE A 368 8.57 -0.56 -4.80
C PHE A 368 9.63 -0.75 -3.70
N PHE A 369 9.56 -0.02 -2.59
CA PHE A 369 10.46 -0.20 -1.46
C PHE A 369 10.26 -1.55 -0.76
N ILE A 370 9.02 -1.97 -0.57
CA ILE A 370 8.69 -3.30 -0.02
C ILE A 370 9.22 -4.41 -0.93
N ARG A 371 9.04 -4.31 -2.26
CA ARG A 371 9.65 -5.26 -3.19
C ARG A 371 11.18 -5.24 -3.16
N HIS A 372 11.82 -4.07 -3.22
CA HIS A 372 13.28 -3.98 -3.19
C HIS A 372 13.87 -4.58 -1.90
N TYR A 373 13.21 -4.39 -0.76
CA TYR A 373 13.57 -5.08 0.48
C TYR A 373 13.41 -6.60 0.35
N HIS A 374 12.26 -7.08 -0.14
CA HIS A 374 11.96 -8.51 -0.34
C HIS A 374 12.96 -9.21 -1.28
N GLU A 375 13.31 -8.57 -2.39
CA GLU A 375 14.33 -9.04 -3.36
C GLU A 375 15.72 -9.17 -2.73
N GLN A 376 16.07 -8.32 -1.74
CA GLN A 376 17.32 -8.48 -1.01
C GLN A 376 17.20 -9.48 0.14
N LEU A 377 16.04 -9.59 0.79
CA LEU A 377 15.78 -10.52 1.89
C LEU A 377 15.89 -11.96 1.42
N THR A 378 15.09 -12.35 0.43
CA THR A 378 15.06 -13.70 -0.17
C THR A 378 16.44 -14.15 -0.64
N LYS A 379 17.07 -13.34 -1.49
CA LYS A 379 18.47 -13.52 -1.95
C LYS A 379 19.48 -13.75 -0.82
N HIS A 380 19.30 -13.08 0.32
CA HIS A 380 20.21 -13.24 1.46
C HIS A 380 19.84 -14.42 2.36
N LEU A 381 18.56 -14.80 2.46
CA LEU A 381 18.11 -16.06 3.06
C LEU A 381 18.64 -17.27 2.28
N ASP A 382 18.56 -17.24 0.95
CA ASP A 382 19.12 -18.26 0.04
C ASP A 382 20.64 -18.40 0.23
N LEU A 383 21.36 -17.28 0.19
CA LEU A 383 22.82 -17.24 0.35
C LEU A 383 23.26 -17.85 1.69
N LEU A 384 22.58 -17.50 2.78
CA LEU A 384 22.86 -18.02 4.10
C LEU A 384 22.38 -19.47 4.27
N GLY A 385 21.39 -19.93 3.50
CA GLY A 385 20.84 -21.28 3.52
C GLY A 385 19.76 -21.46 4.58
N PHE A 386 18.81 -20.52 4.63
CA PHE A 386 17.62 -20.58 5.48
C PHE A 386 16.70 -21.73 5.06
N ASN A 387 16.35 -22.62 6.00
CA ASN A 387 15.57 -23.83 5.72
C ASN A 387 14.09 -23.70 6.15
N GLY A 388 13.63 -22.49 6.45
CA GLY A 388 12.23 -22.22 6.81
C GLY A 388 11.41 -21.74 5.61
N LYS A 389 10.11 -21.54 5.80
CA LYS A 389 9.26 -20.83 4.82
C LYS A 389 9.76 -19.40 4.66
N GLN A 390 10.27 -19.05 3.48
CA GLN A 390 10.51 -17.66 3.11
C GLN A 390 9.17 -16.99 2.78
N PRO A 391 8.96 -15.70 3.10
CA PRO A 391 7.74 -14.99 2.72
C PRO A 391 7.78 -14.70 1.22
N SER A 392 6.67 -14.92 0.52
CA SER A 392 6.43 -14.33 -0.80
C SER A 392 6.24 -12.81 -0.68
N LEU A 393 6.33 -12.09 -1.81
CA LEU A 393 6.07 -10.65 -1.83
C LEU A 393 4.60 -10.34 -1.48
N ARG A 394 3.68 -11.19 -1.96
CA ARG A 394 2.26 -11.15 -1.61
C ARG A 394 2.04 -11.27 -0.10
N GLU A 395 2.63 -12.28 0.55
CA GLU A 395 2.54 -12.44 2.00
C GLU A 395 3.16 -11.26 2.75
N LEU A 396 4.30 -10.73 2.30
CA LEU A 396 4.87 -9.53 2.94
C LEU A 396 3.93 -8.32 2.86
N HIS A 397 3.24 -8.10 1.72
CA HIS A 397 2.22 -7.05 1.63
C HIS A 397 1.01 -7.32 2.53
N LEU A 398 0.54 -8.57 2.64
CA LEU A 398 -0.52 -8.93 3.59
C LEU A 398 -0.11 -8.61 5.04
N LEU A 399 1.14 -8.86 5.42
CA LEU A 399 1.67 -8.43 6.73
C LEU A 399 1.69 -6.90 6.87
N MET A 400 2.05 -6.15 5.82
CA MET A 400 2.00 -4.68 5.86
C MET A 400 0.57 -4.15 6.05
N TYR A 401 -0.46 -4.83 5.52
CA TYR A 401 -1.86 -4.46 5.80
C TYR A 401 -2.32 -4.91 7.20
N LYS A 402 -2.01 -6.16 7.60
CA LYS A 402 -2.31 -6.74 8.95
C LYS A 402 -1.78 -5.87 10.09
N TYR A 403 -0.62 -5.23 9.90
CA TYR A 403 0.03 -4.35 10.89
C TYR A 403 0.02 -2.86 10.48
N GLY A 404 -0.88 -2.46 9.58
CA GLY A 404 -0.85 -1.15 8.91
C GLY A 404 -1.01 0.07 9.81
N SER A 405 -1.83 -0.03 10.86
CA SER A 405 -2.07 1.05 11.82
C SER A 405 -0.81 1.45 12.61
N TRP A 406 0.22 0.60 12.67
CA TRP A 406 1.54 0.97 13.21
C TRP A 406 2.14 2.19 12.49
N ALA A 407 1.82 2.41 11.21
CA ALA A 407 2.28 3.58 10.45
C ALA A 407 1.79 4.93 11.01
N LEU A 408 0.71 4.96 11.78
CA LEU A 408 0.18 6.18 12.41
C LEU A 408 1.13 6.71 13.50
N PHE A 409 1.74 5.83 14.30
CA PHE A 409 2.64 6.24 15.39
C PHE A 409 3.87 7.04 14.89
N PRO A 410 4.77 6.49 14.05
CA PRO A 410 5.94 7.23 13.59
C PRO A 410 5.58 8.44 12.72
N SER A 411 4.40 8.46 12.10
CA SER A 411 3.87 9.64 11.39
C SER A 411 3.68 10.84 12.32
N ILE A 412 3.22 10.63 13.57
CA ILE A 412 2.90 11.73 14.50
C ILE A 412 3.95 11.95 15.60
N SER A 413 4.72 10.93 16.00
CA SER A 413 5.67 11.03 17.11
C SER A 413 7.11 11.29 16.64
N VAL A 414 7.57 10.61 15.58
CA VAL A 414 8.98 10.61 15.16
C VAL A 414 9.24 11.50 13.94
N LEU A 415 8.42 11.39 12.88
CA LEU A 415 8.53 12.20 11.67
C LEU A 415 8.55 13.73 11.92
N PRO A 416 7.74 14.33 12.83
CA PRO A 416 7.87 15.76 13.08
C PRO A 416 9.20 16.13 13.76
N ILE A 417 9.83 15.23 14.52
CA ILE A 417 11.19 15.44 15.06
C ILE A 417 12.20 15.46 13.92
N VAL A 418 12.15 14.46 13.04
CA VAL A 418 13.03 14.33 11.85
C VAL A 418 13.04 15.62 11.04
N LEU A 419 11.86 16.22 10.88
CA LEU A 419 11.64 17.43 10.09
C LEU A 419 11.80 18.75 10.88
N LEU A 420 12.03 18.75 12.20
CA LEU A 420 12.24 19.96 13.00
C LEU A 420 13.70 20.42 12.94
N ASP A 421 13.95 21.67 12.56
CA ASP A 421 15.28 22.29 12.60
C ASP A 421 15.85 22.32 14.05
N PRO A 422 17.18 22.28 14.26
CA PRO A 422 17.77 22.20 15.60
C PRO A 422 17.23 23.25 16.60
N ASN A 423 16.86 22.82 17.81
CA ASN A 423 16.12 23.66 18.74
C ASN A 423 16.45 23.29 20.21
N GLU A 424 16.73 24.29 21.05
CA GLU A 424 17.07 24.09 22.48
C GLU A 424 15.92 23.51 23.32
N SER A 425 14.67 23.63 22.87
CA SER A 425 13.52 22.98 23.52
C SER A 425 13.39 21.49 23.19
N ALA A 426 14.18 20.96 22.26
CA ALA A 426 14.23 19.55 21.93
C ALA A 426 15.03 18.78 23.01
N THR A 427 14.39 18.58 24.15
CA THR A 427 14.93 17.79 25.29
C THR A 427 14.05 16.58 25.57
N PHE A 428 14.59 15.60 26.29
CA PHE A 428 13.88 14.37 26.65
C PHE A 428 12.66 14.63 27.54
N GLU A 429 12.74 15.61 28.44
CA GLU A 429 11.64 16.04 29.31
C GLU A 429 10.51 16.73 28.52
N ASN A 430 10.85 17.51 27.49
CA ASN A 430 9.84 18.07 26.59
C ASN A 430 9.25 17.01 25.64
N PHE A 431 10.04 16.00 25.29
CA PHE A 431 9.61 14.86 24.47
C PHE A 431 8.61 13.93 25.19
N LEU A 432 8.96 13.38 26.36
CA LEU A 432 8.08 12.47 27.10
C LEU A 432 7.08 13.17 28.04
N GLY A 433 7.36 14.41 28.47
CA GLY A 433 6.54 15.09 29.48
C GLY A 433 5.20 15.62 28.98
N ASP A 434 4.37 15.95 29.96
CA ASP A 434 3.03 16.55 29.89
C ASP A 434 3.01 18.05 30.26
N THR A 435 4.15 18.60 30.67
CA THR A 435 4.29 19.98 31.17
C THR A 435 3.95 21.04 30.12
N GLU A 436 3.78 22.30 30.56
CA GLU A 436 3.53 23.42 29.64
C GLU A 436 4.67 23.63 28.62
N SER A 437 5.93 23.35 28.96
CA SER A 437 7.05 23.40 28.00
C SER A 437 7.01 22.22 27.03
N SER A 438 6.69 21.01 27.52
CA SER A 438 6.47 19.83 26.70
C SER A 438 5.33 20.05 25.69
N ALA A 439 4.22 20.67 26.12
CA ALA A 439 3.11 21.04 25.25
C ALA A 439 3.47 22.14 24.24
N LYS A 440 4.26 23.15 24.63
CA LYS A 440 4.78 24.18 23.70
C LYS A 440 5.70 23.56 22.64
N PHE A 441 6.58 22.65 23.02
CA PHE A 441 7.45 21.92 22.10
C PHE A 441 6.65 21.05 21.13
N LYS A 442 5.66 20.30 21.62
CA LYS A 442 4.77 19.49 20.77
C LYS A 442 3.91 20.34 19.81
N ASN A 443 3.50 21.55 20.21
CA ASN A 443 2.87 22.49 19.28
C ASN A 443 3.84 23.06 18.24
N LEU A 444 5.12 23.30 18.60
CA LEU A 444 6.15 23.72 17.63
C LEU A 444 6.41 22.64 16.56
N LEU A 445 6.46 21.37 16.97
CA LEU A 445 6.56 20.21 16.07
C LEU A 445 5.44 20.22 15.01
N TYR A 446 4.18 20.43 15.41
CA TYR A 446 3.04 20.42 14.50
C TYR A 446 2.78 21.76 13.77
N ALA A 447 3.36 22.87 14.22
CA ALA A 447 3.35 24.15 13.50
C ALA A 447 4.39 24.22 12.36
N ASN A 448 5.24 23.20 12.23
CA ASN A 448 6.33 23.14 11.26
C ASN A 448 5.82 22.93 9.83
N LYS A 449 6.08 23.89 8.94
CA LYS A 449 5.72 23.82 7.51
C LYS A 449 6.37 22.65 6.76
N ARG A 450 7.55 22.19 7.19
CA ARG A 450 8.18 20.99 6.62
C ARG A 450 7.36 19.73 6.95
N TYR A 451 6.80 19.66 8.15
CA TYR A 451 5.88 18.59 8.55
C TYR A 451 4.52 18.67 7.84
N HIS A 452 3.96 19.87 7.64
CA HIS A 452 2.70 20.08 6.90
C HIS A 452 2.74 19.41 5.51
N GLY A 453 3.78 19.68 4.73
CA GLY A 453 3.96 19.10 3.39
C GLY A 453 4.14 17.56 3.34
N TYR A 454 4.30 16.91 4.50
CA TYR A 454 4.31 15.45 4.63
C TYR A 454 2.97 14.93 5.16
N ILE A 455 2.45 15.49 6.27
CA ILE A 455 1.25 14.96 6.94
C ILE A 455 -0.03 15.15 6.10
N GLU A 456 -0.12 16.23 5.32
CA GLU A 456 -1.22 16.48 4.38
C GLU A 456 -1.29 15.47 3.21
N LYS A 457 -0.22 14.69 3.00
CA LYS A 457 -0.20 13.54 2.07
C LYS A 457 -0.35 12.20 2.80
N LEU A 458 0.23 12.07 3.99
CA LEU A 458 0.19 10.85 4.80
C LEU A 458 -1.22 10.53 5.32
N LEU A 459 -1.98 11.51 5.83
CA LEU A 459 -3.34 11.24 6.34
C LEU A 459 -4.28 10.65 5.27
N PRO A 460 -4.39 11.20 4.04
CA PRO A 460 -5.12 10.54 2.96
C PRO A 460 -4.61 9.15 2.59
N TRP A 461 -3.30 8.91 2.68
CA TRP A 461 -2.68 7.62 2.32
C TRP A 461 -2.96 6.54 3.37
N LEU A 462 -2.86 6.87 4.67
CA LEU A 462 -3.25 6.00 5.78
C LEU A 462 -4.74 5.64 5.70
N ASP A 463 -5.59 6.64 5.44
CA ASP A 463 -7.04 6.47 5.31
C ASP A 463 -7.40 5.54 4.13
N ASN A 464 -6.86 5.80 2.93
CA ASN A 464 -7.13 4.99 1.73
C ASN A 464 -6.67 3.52 1.84
N LYS A 465 -5.76 3.19 2.78
CA LYS A 465 -5.32 1.81 3.05
C LYS A 465 -6.05 1.14 4.23
N GLY A 466 -6.94 1.84 4.94
CA GLY A 466 -7.67 1.30 6.09
C GLY A 466 -6.93 1.38 7.43
N PHE A 467 -5.81 2.11 7.49
CA PHE A 467 -4.92 2.15 8.67
C PHE A 467 -5.43 3.08 9.79
N LEU A 468 -6.69 3.50 9.73
CA LEU A 468 -7.38 4.42 10.66
C LEU A 468 -8.79 3.91 11.08
N GLU A 469 -9.12 2.64 10.86
CA GLU A 469 -10.46 2.08 11.15
C GLU A 469 -10.58 1.48 12.56
N ALA A 470 -11.81 1.10 12.95
CA ALA A 470 -12.14 0.49 14.24
C ALA A 470 -13.40 -0.40 14.15
N TYR A 471 -13.41 -1.58 14.81
CA TYR A 471 -14.34 -2.68 14.50
C TYR A 471 -15.44 -2.97 15.56
N PHE A 472 -16.71 -3.15 15.16
CA PHE A 472 -17.84 -3.72 15.96
C PHE A 472 -19.01 -4.26 15.08
N SER A 473 -19.75 -5.30 15.52
CA SER A 473 -20.91 -5.92 14.79
C SER A 473 -21.89 -6.71 15.70
N ASN A 474 -23.18 -6.88 15.34
CA ASN A 474 -24.20 -7.72 16.06
C ASN A 474 -25.43 -8.12 15.18
N GLN A 475 -26.32 -9.05 15.62
CA GLN A 475 -27.28 -9.80 14.74
C GLN A 475 -28.80 -9.90 15.13
N VAL A 476 -29.72 -10.18 14.15
CA VAL A 476 -30.88 -11.18 14.11
C VAL A 476 -32.09 -10.77 13.17
N VAL A 477 -33.01 -11.70 12.76
CA VAL A 477 -33.83 -11.71 11.49
C VAL A 477 -35.34 -12.15 11.52
N PRO A 478 -36.22 -11.67 10.58
CA PRO A 478 -37.57 -12.23 10.24
C PRO A 478 -37.98 -12.35 8.70
N PRO A 479 -39.03 -13.15 8.31
CA PRO A 479 -39.59 -13.35 6.92
C PRO A 479 -41.01 -12.70 6.66
N GLU A 480 -41.91 -12.95 5.66
CA GLU A 480 -42.22 -14.09 4.72
C GLU A 480 -43.06 -13.71 3.40
N THR A 481 -44.07 -14.49 2.92
CA THR A 481 -44.68 -14.53 1.52
C THR A 481 -46.22 -14.19 1.38
N THR A 482 -47.07 -14.32 0.31
CA THR A 482 -47.20 -14.52 -1.20
C THR A 482 -48.70 -14.24 -1.64
N SER A 483 -49.34 -14.31 -2.85
CA SER A 483 -49.18 -14.41 -4.36
C SER A 483 -50.56 -13.96 -5.03
N SER A 484 -51.16 -14.17 -6.24
CA SER A 484 -51.07 -14.87 -7.60
C SER A 484 -52.30 -14.41 -8.51
N VAL A 485 -52.61 -14.63 -9.83
CA VAL A 485 -52.02 -15.06 -11.15
C VAL A 485 -53.07 -15.03 -12.34
N GLN A 486 -52.70 -14.59 -13.59
CA GLN A 486 -53.23 -14.86 -15.00
C GLN A 486 -54.68 -14.50 -15.53
N SER A 487 -54.98 -14.27 -16.84
CA SER A 487 -54.31 -14.04 -18.19
C SER A 487 -55.41 -13.71 -19.28
N ASP A 488 -55.35 -13.62 -20.63
CA ASP A 488 -54.42 -13.76 -21.83
C ASP A 488 -55.18 -13.18 -23.10
N HIS A 489 -54.83 -13.08 -24.42
CA HIS A 489 -53.69 -13.39 -25.34
C HIS A 489 -53.70 -12.48 -26.65
N PRO A 490 -53.89 -12.92 -27.94
CA PRO A 490 -52.96 -12.81 -29.11
C PRO A 490 -53.15 -11.68 -30.20
N ASN A 491 -52.06 -11.29 -30.92
CA ASN A 491 -51.92 -10.26 -32.01
C ASN A 491 -50.48 -10.08 -32.70
N GLN A 492 -49.63 -11.11 -32.90
CA GLN A 492 -48.54 -11.19 -33.94
C GLN A 492 -47.18 -10.37 -33.86
N ILE A 493 -46.03 -10.90 -33.36
CA ILE A 493 -44.63 -10.35 -33.49
C ILE A 493 -43.60 -11.43 -33.92
N LEU A 494 -43.30 -12.41 -33.05
CA LEU A 494 -42.47 -13.59 -33.34
C LEU A 494 -43.37 -14.81 -33.48
N ASN A 495 -42.83 -15.95 -33.92
CA ASN A 495 -43.54 -17.23 -34.05
C ASN A 495 -44.38 -17.61 -32.80
N TRP A 496 -43.96 -17.15 -31.62
CA TRP A 496 -44.54 -17.40 -30.30
C TRP A 496 -44.92 -16.13 -29.50
N LEU A 497 -44.62 -14.92 -30.01
CA LEU A 497 -44.83 -13.63 -29.33
C LEU A 497 -45.77 -12.75 -30.13
N ASN A 498 -46.69 -12.01 -29.50
CA ASN A 498 -47.64 -11.13 -30.17
C ASN A 498 -47.52 -9.67 -29.74
N VAL A 499 -48.04 -8.73 -30.55
CA VAL A 499 -48.17 -7.32 -30.14
C VAL A 499 -49.09 -7.20 -28.92
N SER A 500 -50.13 -8.04 -28.84
CA SER A 500 -51.06 -8.09 -27.70
C SER A 500 -50.44 -8.52 -26.38
N ASP A 501 -49.38 -9.33 -26.40
CA ASP A 501 -48.90 -9.95 -25.16
C ASP A 501 -48.20 -8.91 -24.27
N PHE A 502 -47.92 -7.73 -24.87
CA PHE A 502 -47.54 -6.49 -24.21
C PHE A 502 -48.71 -5.73 -23.56
N ALA A 503 -49.98 -6.06 -23.85
CA ALA A 503 -51.12 -5.29 -23.34
C ALA A 503 -51.28 -5.40 -21.82
N GLU A 504 -51.15 -6.61 -21.27
CA GLU A 504 -51.16 -6.81 -19.82
C GLU A 504 -49.91 -6.20 -19.17
N VAL A 505 -48.74 -6.35 -19.80
CA VAL A 505 -47.47 -5.71 -19.38
C VAL A 505 -47.62 -4.19 -19.30
N ILE A 506 -48.13 -3.55 -20.35
CA ILE A 506 -48.37 -2.09 -20.41
C ILE A 506 -49.41 -1.69 -19.38
N SER A 507 -50.52 -2.43 -19.23
CA SER A 507 -51.55 -2.11 -18.23
C SER A 507 -51.04 -2.16 -16.78
N SER A 508 -49.97 -2.92 -16.52
CA SER A 508 -49.34 -3.00 -15.19
C SER A 508 -48.48 -1.77 -14.84
N VAL A 509 -48.04 -1.01 -15.85
CA VAL A 509 -47.21 0.21 -15.68
C VAL A 509 -47.89 1.51 -16.11
N GLU A 510 -49.02 1.42 -16.83
CA GLU A 510 -49.80 2.56 -17.33
C GLU A 510 -51.28 2.39 -16.96
N PRO A 511 -51.73 2.96 -15.83
CA PRO A 511 -53.12 2.91 -15.42
C PRO A 511 -54.09 3.52 -16.43
N GLU A 512 -53.65 4.45 -17.28
CA GLU A 512 -54.50 5.09 -18.30
C GLU A 512 -54.48 4.40 -19.67
N PHE A 513 -53.90 3.21 -19.78
CA PHE A 513 -53.94 2.39 -20.99
C PHE A 513 -55.38 1.99 -21.35
N GLU A 514 -55.74 2.19 -22.63
CA GLU A 514 -57.03 1.77 -23.19
C GLU A 514 -56.83 0.59 -24.16
N LYS A 515 -55.88 0.71 -25.11
CA LYS A 515 -55.56 -0.36 -26.07
C LYS A 515 -54.22 -0.12 -26.80
N ILE A 516 -53.69 -1.18 -27.40
CA ILE A 516 -52.62 -1.09 -28.40
C ILE A 516 -53.21 -0.67 -29.76
N VAL A 517 -52.47 0.17 -30.49
CA VAL A 517 -52.79 0.69 -31.83
C VAL A 517 -51.91 0.02 -32.89
N SER A 518 -50.60 -0.09 -32.63
CA SER A 518 -49.64 -0.74 -33.53
C SER A 518 -48.42 -1.26 -32.77
N GLY A 519 -47.55 -2.02 -33.45
CA GLY A 519 -46.26 -2.42 -32.92
C GLY A 519 -45.22 -2.57 -34.04
N SER A 520 -43.96 -2.30 -33.75
CA SER A 520 -42.84 -2.43 -34.68
C SER A 520 -41.58 -2.93 -33.96
N TRP A 521 -40.65 -3.56 -34.69
CA TRP A 521 -39.46 -4.15 -34.10
C TRP A 521 -38.24 -4.14 -35.03
N SER A 522 -37.04 -4.08 -34.45
CA SER A 522 -35.76 -3.97 -35.15
C SER A 522 -34.59 -4.56 -34.33
N SER A 523 -33.40 -4.71 -34.93
CA SER A 523 -32.18 -5.09 -34.18
C SER A 523 -31.76 -3.94 -33.26
N ALA A 524 -31.43 -4.24 -32.00
CA ALA A 524 -31.03 -3.21 -31.03
C ALA A 524 -29.53 -2.82 -31.13
N THR A 525 -28.68 -3.64 -31.75
CA THR A 525 -27.22 -3.46 -31.78
C THR A 525 -26.62 -3.41 -33.19
N LYS A 526 -25.37 -2.96 -33.31
CA LYS A 526 -24.59 -3.08 -34.55
C LYS A 526 -24.20 -4.55 -34.80
N PRO A 527 -23.82 -4.92 -36.03
CA PRO A 527 -23.16 -6.21 -36.28
C PRO A 527 -21.81 -6.27 -35.55
N GLY A 528 -21.63 -7.25 -34.66
CA GLY A 528 -20.39 -7.48 -33.90
C GLY A 528 -20.47 -7.20 -32.39
N ASP A 529 -21.55 -6.60 -31.89
CA ASP A 529 -21.67 -6.28 -30.44
C ASP A 529 -22.25 -7.43 -29.60
N ASN A 530 -22.78 -8.49 -30.22
CA ASN A 530 -23.55 -9.56 -29.56
C ASN A 530 -23.05 -10.96 -29.98
N PHE A 531 -22.59 -11.76 -29.01
CA PHE A 531 -22.02 -13.09 -29.26
C PHE A 531 -22.89 -14.26 -28.80
N ALA A 532 -23.65 -14.11 -27.71
CA ALA A 532 -24.43 -15.20 -27.10
C ALA A 532 -25.95 -15.11 -27.31
N SER A 533 -26.49 -13.93 -27.67
CA SER A 533 -27.93 -13.69 -27.74
C SER A 533 -28.32 -12.70 -28.84
N LYS A 534 -29.62 -12.63 -29.15
CA LYS A 534 -30.17 -11.66 -30.11
C LYS A 534 -31.02 -10.63 -29.37
N LEU A 535 -30.59 -9.36 -29.37
CA LEU A 535 -31.38 -8.24 -28.84
C LEU A 535 -32.23 -7.60 -29.94
N LEU A 536 -33.53 -7.51 -29.70
CA LEU A 536 -34.51 -6.77 -30.51
C LEU A 536 -35.01 -5.55 -29.75
N LYS A 537 -35.09 -4.40 -30.42
CA LYS A 537 -35.89 -3.27 -29.96
C LYS A 537 -37.33 -3.48 -30.41
N VAL A 538 -38.29 -3.32 -29.51
CA VAL A 538 -39.73 -3.44 -29.79
C VAL A 538 -40.43 -2.16 -29.33
N ASP A 539 -41.08 -1.45 -30.25
CA ASP A 539 -41.86 -0.25 -29.98
C ASP A 539 -43.36 -0.56 -30.16
N ILE A 540 -44.15 -0.32 -29.11
CA ILE A 540 -45.60 -0.56 -29.07
C ILE A 540 -46.32 0.79 -28.97
N GLU A 541 -47.12 1.13 -29.98
CA GLU A 541 -47.95 2.34 -29.97
C GLU A 541 -49.29 2.07 -29.30
N THR A 542 -49.66 2.87 -28.31
CA THR A 542 -50.90 2.71 -27.54
C THR A 542 -51.77 3.95 -27.60
N GLN A 543 -53.08 3.76 -27.43
CA GLN A 543 -54.03 4.81 -27.11
C GLN A 543 -54.33 4.75 -25.61
N LEU A 544 -54.33 5.92 -24.96
CA LEU A 544 -54.75 6.09 -23.57
C LEU A 544 -56.24 6.48 -23.49
N LYS A 545 -56.83 6.40 -22.29
CA LYS A 545 -58.26 6.68 -22.03
C LYS A 545 -58.70 8.11 -22.36
N ASP A 546 -57.77 9.07 -22.31
CA ASP A 546 -58.00 10.45 -22.74
C ASP A 546 -57.94 10.64 -24.27
N ASN A 547 -57.62 9.57 -25.02
CA ASN A 547 -57.39 9.49 -26.46
C ASN A 547 -56.04 10.07 -26.94
N THR A 548 -55.09 10.36 -26.04
CA THR A 548 -53.70 10.59 -26.43
C THR A 548 -53.02 9.30 -26.86
N ALA A 549 -51.91 9.43 -27.61
CA ALA A 549 -51.08 8.32 -28.04
C ALA A 549 -49.76 8.30 -27.24
N LYS A 550 -49.37 7.11 -26.76
CA LYS A 550 -48.11 6.89 -26.02
C LYS A 550 -47.40 5.65 -26.57
N THR A 551 -46.10 5.76 -26.81
CA THR A 551 -45.28 4.64 -27.30
C THR A 551 -44.48 4.06 -26.14
N PHE A 552 -44.60 2.75 -25.92
CA PHE A 552 -43.79 2.00 -24.97
C PHE A 552 -42.67 1.30 -25.75
N SER A 553 -41.43 1.39 -25.28
CA SER A 553 -40.26 0.86 -25.98
C SER A 553 -39.53 -0.12 -25.06
N TYR A 554 -39.27 -1.30 -25.59
CA TYR A 554 -38.72 -2.44 -24.87
C TYR A 554 -37.50 -3.03 -25.60
N ILE A 555 -36.63 -3.68 -24.84
CA ILE A 555 -35.57 -4.55 -25.34
C ILE A 555 -35.95 -6.00 -25.05
N LEU A 556 -35.97 -6.82 -26.08
CA LEU A 556 -36.25 -8.26 -26.03
C LEU A 556 -34.97 -9.02 -26.37
N LYS A 557 -34.35 -9.66 -25.37
CA LYS A 557 -33.19 -10.55 -25.50
C LYS A 557 -33.72 -11.99 -25.62
N VAL A 558 -33.29 -12.71 -26.66
CA VAL A 558 -33.67 -14.12 -26.90
C VAL A 558 -32.45 -14.96 -27.28
N GLN A 559 -32.43 -16.22 -26.84
CA GLN A 559 -31.37 -17.17 -27.19
C GLN A 559 -31.59 -17.74 -28.62
N PRO A 560 -30.58 -17.74 -29.50
CA PRO A 560 -30.67 -18.39 -30.80
C PRO A 560 -30.70 -19.91 -30.67
N SER A 561 -31.57 -20.57 -31.44
CA SER A 561 -31.73 -22.04 -31.53
C SER A 561 -30.53 -22.80 -32.15
N SER A 562 -29.37 -22.15 -32.25
CA SER A 562 -28.15 -22.65 -32.88
C SER A 562 -26.89 -22.04 -32.25
N THR A 563 -26.90 -21.83 -30.94
CA THR A 563 -25.70 -21.50 -30.16
C THR A 563 -24.74 -22.70 -30.19
N PRO A 564 -23.42 -22.51 -30.43
CA PRO A 564 -22.45 -23.60 -30.32
C PRO A 564 -22.42 -24.18 -28.90
N ASP A 565 -22.36 -25.51 -28.77
CA ASP A 565 -22.50 -26.22 -27.49
C ASP A 565 -21.61 -25.66 -26.37
N ASN A 566 -20.38 -25.24 -26.71
CA ASN A 566 -19.38 -24.66 -25.82
C ASN A 566 -19.88 -23.51 -24.91
N PHE A 567 -20.99 -22.83 -25.22
CA PHE A 567 -21.58 -21.80 -24.37
C PHE A 567 -22.81 -22.25 -23.56
N ASN A 568 -23.52 -23.30 -23.98
CA ASN A 568 -24.71 -23.79 -23.28
C ASN A 568 -24.38 -24.29 -21.86
N ASP A 569 -23.24 -24.98 -21.69
CA ASP A 569 -22.80 -25.55 -20.40
C ASP A 569 -22.59 -24.53 -19.27
N ALA A 570 -22.53 -23.22 -19.57
CA ALA A 570 -22.38 -22.17 -18.54
C ALA A 570 -23.71 -21.60 -18.03
N ASN A 571 -24.86 -22.03 -18.58
CA ASN A 571 -26.22 -21.62 -18.15
C ASN A 571 -26.44 -20.09 -18.06
N MET A 572 -25.69 -19.31 -18.84
CA MET A 572 -25.61 -17.84 -18.71
C MET A 572 -26.95 -17.14 -18.93
N PHE A 573 -27.77 -17.63 -19.87
CA PHE A 573 -29.06 -17.04 -20.20
C PHE A 573 -30.18 -17.39 -19.18
N PRO A 574 -30.34 -18.65 -18.72
CA PRO A 574 -31.15 -18.97 -17.54
C PRO A 574 -30.77 -18.15 -16.30
N LYS A 575 -29.46 -17.98 -16.05
CA LYS A 575 -28.90 -17.18 -14.95
C LYS A 575 -29.30 -15.71 -15.04
N GLU A 576 -29.12 -15.08 -16.20
CA GLU A 576 -29.56 -13.70 -16.44
C GLU A 576 -31.08 -13.55 -16.24
N MET A 577 -31.87 -14.50 -16.76
CA MET A 577 -33.32 -14.51 -16.64
C MET A 577 -33.78 -14.62 -15.18
N GLU A 578 -33.14 -15.45 -14.35
CA GLU A 578 -33.43 -15.50 -12.91
C GLU A 578 -32.97 -14.22 -12.19
N MET A 579 -31.82 -13.64 -12.56
CA MET A 579 -31.36 -12.36 -12.00
C MET A 579 -32.39 -11.25 -12.16
N TYR A 580 -32.89 -11.02 -13.38
CA TYR A 580 -33.87 -9.96 -13.66
C TYR A 580 -35.28 -10.24 -13.11
N ARG A 581 -35.71 -11.51 -13.02
CA ARG A 581 -37.08 -11.87 -12.59
C ARG A 581 -37.21 -12.06 -11.07
N LYS A 582 -36.12 -12.30 -10.34
CA LYS A 582 -36.12 -12.66 -8.92
C LYS A 582 -35.17 -11.81 -8.10
N TYR A 583 -33.88 -11.82 -8.42
CA TYR A 583 -32.85 -11.26 -7.53
C TYR A 583 -32.80 -9.73 -7.57
N VAL A 584 -32.83 -9.11 -8.75
CA VAL A 584 -32.87 -7.63 -8.88
C VAL A 584 -34.12 -7.05 -8.19
N PRO A 585 -35.36 -7.50 -8.47
CA PRO A 585 -36.54 -7.01 -7.75
C PRO A 585 -36.49 -7.25 -6.24
N ALA A 586 -35.86 -8.34 -5.77
CA ALA A 586 -35.69 -8.59 -4.34
C ALA A 586 -34.66 -7.64 -3.70
N PHE A 587 -33.53 -7.36 -4.36
CA PHE A 587 -32.52 -6.42 -3.87
C PHE A 587 -33.07 -4.99 -3.78
N GLU A 588 -33.83 -4.56 -4.79
CA GLU A 588 -34.52 -3.25 -4.78
C GLU A 588 -35.61 -3.19 -3.70
N LYS A 589 -36.32 -4.30 -3.47
CA LYS A 589 -37.28 -4.41 -2.36
C LYS A 589 -36.59 -4.27 -0.99
N LEU A 590 -35.41 -4.86 -0.77
CA LEU A 590 -34.69 -4.74 0.50
C LEU A 590 -34.38 -3.27 0.83
N TYR A 591 -33.94 -2.47 -0.15
CA TYR A 591 -33.75 -1.04 0.03
C TYR A 591 -35.06 -0.29 0.28
N LYS A 592 -36.11 -0.61 -0.49
CA LYS A 592 -37.43 0.02 -0.36
C LYS A 592 -38.05 -0.23 1.02
N ASP A 593 -37.90 -1.44 1.56
CA ASP A 593 -38.32 -1.80 2.91
C ASP A 593 -37.49 -1.04 3.98
N ALA A 594 -36.20 -0.81 3.71
CA ALA A 594 -35.32 0.04 4.54
C ALA A 594 -35.52 1.56 4.34
N GLY A 595 -36.48 1.97 3.50
CA GLY A 595 -36.84 3.38 3.27
C GLY A 595 -36.01 4.14 2.23
N LEU A 596 -35.14 3.46 1.48
CA LEU A 596 -34.36 4.04 0.38
C LEU A 596 -34.83 3.47 -0.97
N THR A 597 -35.06 4.32 -1.98
CA THR A 597 -35.26 3.82 -3.35
C THR A 597 -33.89 3.62 -4.00
N VAL A 598 -33.54 2.38 -4.32
CA VAL A 598 -32.41 2.01 -5.18
C VAL A 598 -32.95 1.21 -6.35
N THR A 599 -32.52 1.55 -7.57
CA THR A 599 -32.75 0.75 -8.78
C THR A 599 -31.40 0.34 -9.35
N PHE A 600 -31.27 -0.92 -9.76
CA PHE A 600 -30.01 -1.51 -10.23
C PHE A 600 -29.91 -1.61 -11.75
N SER A 601 -31.02 -1.91 -12.42
CA SER A 601 -31.05 -2.22 -13.85
C SER A 601 -32.35 -1.78 -14.51
N ALA A 602 -32.50 -2.10 -15.78
CA ALA A 602 -33.76 -1.96 -16.50
C ALA A 602 -34.87 -2.80 -15.85
N ASN A 603 -36.05 -2.20 -15.66
CA ASN A 603 -37.27 -2.94 -15.28
C ASN A 603 -37.48 -4.12 -16.24
N SER A 604 -37.63 -5.33 -15.68
CA SER A 604 -37.91 -6.54 -16.45
C SER A 604 -39.40 -6.90 -16.41
N PHE A 605 -39.87 -7.58 -17.46
CA PHE A 605 -41.28 -7.90 -17.65
C PHE A 605 -41.45 -9.38 -18.01
N VAL A 606 -42.52 -9.97 -17.49
CA VAL A 606 -42.96 -11.31 -17.84
C VAL A 606 -44.27 -11.18 -18.62
N LEU A 607 -44.33 -11.79 -19.79
CA LEU A 607 -45.56 -11.97 -20.55
C LEU A 607 -46.41 -13.00 -19.82
N ASN A 608 -47.68 -12.69 -19.55
CA ASN A 608 -48.58 -13.59 -18.82
C ASN A 608 -49.00 -14.82 -19.66
N THR A 609 -48.84 -14.73 -20.98
CA THR A 609 -48.94 -15.83 -21.94
C THR A 609 -47.92 -16.94 -21.65
N PRO A 610 -48.33 -18.22 -21.57
CA PRO A 610 -47.40 -19.34 -21.46
C PRO A 610 -46.52 -19.49 -22.71
N VAL A 611 -45.25 -19.11 -22.59
CA VAL A 611 -44.23 -19.21 -23.65
C VAL A 611 -43.21 -20.32 -23.29
N ASN A 612 -42.94 -21.22 -24.23
CA ASN A 612 -42.01 -22.35 -24.05
C ASN A 612 -40.53 -22.01 -24.35
N GLU A 613 -40.28 -20.84 -24.91
CA GLU A 613 -38.96 -20.34 -25.32
C GLU A 613 -38.38 -19.43 -24.23
N GLU A 614 -37.08 -19.48 -23.99
CA GLU A 614 -36.46 -18.58 -23.02
C GLU A 614 -36.32 -17.16 -23.60
N TYR A 615 -36.74 -16.15 -22.82
CA TYR A 615 -36.67 -14.75 -23.21
C TYR A 615 -36.52 -13.84 -21.98
N LEU A 616 -35.90 -12.68 -22.21
CA LEU A 616 -35.84 -11.59 -21.27
C LEU A 616 -36.38 -10.32 -21.94
N LEU A 617 -37.46 -9.78 -21.39
CA LEU A 617 -38.08 -8.54 -21.83
C LEU A 617 -37.79 -7.43 -20.80
N MET A 618 -37.26 -6.31 -21.26
CA MET A 618 -36.81 -5.18 -20.43
C MET A 618 -37.31 -3.85 -21.00
N GLU A 619 -37.36 -2.80 -20.20
CA GLU A 619 -37.55 -1.43 -20.71
C GLU A 619 -36.35 -0.95 -21.55
N ASN A 620 -36.61 -0.10 -22.54
CA ASN A 620 -35.56 0.50 -23.35
C ASN A 620 -35.04 1.80 -22.72
N LEU A 621 -33.99 1.69 -21.90
CA LEU A 621 -33.36 2.80 -21.15
C LEU A 621 -32.97 4.02 -22.02
N LEU A 622 -32.74 3.83 -23.33
CA LEU A 622 -32.46 4.94 -24.25
C LEU A 622 -33.62 5.95 -24.36
N THR A 623 -34.87 5.51 -24.17
CA THR A 623 -36.04 6.43 -24.24
C THR A 623 -36.20 7.27 -22.99
N ILE A 624 -35.63 6.84 -21.86
CA ILE A 624 -35.55 7.57 -20.60
C ILE A 624 -34.16 8.19 -20.36
N GLY A 625 -33.40 8.45 -21.43
CA GLY A 625 -32.24 9.34 -21.43
C GLY A 625 -30.91 8.76 -20.95
N PHE A 626 -30.85 7.44 -20.67
CA PHE A 626 -29.57 6.77 -20.37
C PHE A 626 -28.68 6.66 -21.61
N LYS A 627 -27.36 6.63 -21.40
CA LYS A 627 -26.33 6.56 -22.45
C LYS A 627 -25.20 5.61 -22.03
N MET A 628 -24.54 5.00 -23.01
CA MET A 628 -23.25 4.33 -22.83
C MET A 628 -22.12 5.36 -22.70
N ALA A 629 -21.08 5.03 -21.94
CA ALA A 629 -19.83 5.79 -21.92
C ALA A 629 -18.85 5.32 -23.03
N ASP A 630 -17.81 6.12 -23.29
CA ASP A 630 -16.81 5.82 -24.31
C ASP A 630 -15.70 4.88 -23.77
N ARG A 631 -15.82 3.58 -24.08
CA ARG A 631 -14.86 2.54 -23.66
C ARG A 631 -13.41 2.78 -24.10
N MET A 632 -13.17 3.62 -25.11
CA MET A 632 -11.84 3.92 -25.63
C MET A 632 -11.15 5.04 -24.85
N LYS A 633 -11.90 5.78 -24.01
CA LYS A 633 -11.40 6.71 -22.99
C LYS A 633 -11.37 6.08 -21.59
N GLY A 634 -12.42 5.36 -21.23
CA GLY A 634 -12.72 4.93 -19.87
C GLY A 634 -13.61 5.93 -19.11
N LEU A 635 -13.87 5.63 -17.84
CA LEU A 635 -14.69 6.44 -16.94
C LEU A 635 -13.83 7.41 -16.12
N ASP A 636 -14.30 8.66 -16.03
CA ASP A 636 -13.77 9.66 -15.11
C ASP A 636 -14.09 9.30 -13.63
N MET A 637 -13.66 10.17 -12.70
CA MET A 637 -13.81 9.97 -11.27
C MET A 637 -15.28 9.94 -10.79
N GLU A 638 -16.17 10.71 -11.40
CA GLU A 638 -17.58 10.81 -11.01
C GLU A 638 -18.33 9.53 -11.43
N HIS A 639 -18.16 9.11 -12.67
CA HIS A 639 -18.76 7.89 -13.22
C HIS A 639 -18.17 6.62 -12.57
N THR A 640 -16.86 6.59 -12.33
CA THR A 640 -16.20 5.47 -11.61
C THR A 640 -16.74 5.34 -10.19
N LYS A 641 -16.85 6.44 -9.44
CA LYS A 641 -17.43 6.44 -8.09
C LYS A 641 -18.90 6.04 -8.06
N SER A 642 -19.69 6.49 -9.03
CA SER A 642 -21.11 6.17 -9.12
C SER A 642 -21.34 4.67 -9.40
N THR A 643 -20.52 4.07 -10.27
CA THR A 643 -20.54 2.62 -10.52
C THR A 643 -20.14 1.84 -9.26
N LEU A 644 -19.06 2.24 -8.57
CA LEU A 644 -18.63 1.60 -7.33
C LEU A 644 -19.69 1.69 -6.22
N LYS A 645 -20.42 2.81 -6.11
CA LYS A 645 -21.57 2.92 -5.19
C LYS A 645 -22.67 1.92 -5.57
N LYS A 646 -22.97 1.77 -6.87
CA LYS A 646 -23.99 0.82 -7.35
C LYS A 646 -23.56 -0.64 -7.14
N LEU A 647 -22.28 -0.98 -7.30
CA LEU A 647 -21.73 -2.30 -6.94
C LEU A 647 -21.74 -2.55 -5.42
N ALA A 648 -21.37 -1.56 -4.60
CA ALA A 648 -21.45 -1.67 -3.14
C ALA A 648 -22.89 -1.89 -2.64
N GLN A 649 -23.86 -1.19 -3.24
CA GLN A 649 -25.29 -1.40 -3.01
C GLN A 649 -25.73 -2.82 -3.41
N TRP A 650 -25.31 -3.29 -4.58
CA TRP A 650 -25.63 -4.62 -5.08
C TRP A 650 -25.07 -5.72 -4.16
N HIS A 651 -23.80 -5.59 -3.75
CA HIS A 651 -23.15 -6.52 -2.84
C HIS A 651 -23.79 -6.53 -1.45
N ALA A 652 -24.10 -5.37 -0.86
CA ALA A 652 -24.82 -5.28 0.42
C ALA A 652 -26.21 -5.94 0.36
N ALA A 653 -26.96 -5.71 -0.71
CA ALA A 653 -28.25 -6.39 -0.91
C ALA A 653 -28.09 -7.91 -1.12
N SER A 654 -27.04 -8.35 -1.81
CA SER A 654 -26.81 -9.78 -2.07
C SER A 654 -26.52 -10.59 -0.80
N ILE A 655 -25.74 -10.05 0.13
CA ILE A 655 -25.42 -10.74 1.39
C ILE A 655 -26.59 -10.67 2.37
N LYS A 656 -27.36 -9.57 2.38
CA LYS A 656 -28.63 -9.50 3.11
C LYS A 656 -29.67 -10.47 2.54
N TYR A 657 -29.71 -10.67 1.22
CA TYR A 657 -30.58 -11.68 0.61
C TYR A 657 -30.16 -13.09 1.04
N LYS A 658 -28.86 -13.44 1.04
CA LYS A 658 -28.35 -14.74 1.52
C LYS A 658 -28.72 -14.98 2.99
N GLU A 659 -28.60 -13.96 3.83
CA GLU A 659 -28.97 -14.00 5.25
C GLU A 659 -30.46 -14.32 5.46
N LEU A 660 -31.35 -13.72 4.66
CA LEU A 660 -32.80 -13.85 4.79
C LEU A 660 -33.38 -15.11 4.10
N ASN A 661 -32.75 -15.61 3.03
CA ASN A 661 -33.31 -16.65 2.16
C ASN A 661 -32.48 -17.94 2.12
N GLY A 662 -31.28 -17.97 2.72
CA GLY A 662 -30.33 -19.07 2.61
C GLY A 662 -29.36 -18.92 1.42
N PRO A 663 -28.55 -19.96 1.14
CA PRO A 663 -27.56 -19.92 0.06
C PRO A 663 -28.19 -19.76 -1.32
N TYR A 664 -27.43 -19.18 -2.25
CA TYR A 664 -27.78 -19.17 -3.67
C TYR A 664 -27.81 -20.61 -4.23
N PRO A 665 -28.63 -20.89 -5.27
CA PRO A 665 -28.62 -22.20 -5.92
C PRO A 665 -27.30 -22.40 -6.68
N PRO A 666 -26.84 -23.65 -6.90
CA PRO A 666 -25.52 -23.94 -7.50
C PRO A 666 -25.26 -23.35 -8.90
N LEU A 667 -26.31 -22.89 -9.58
CA LEU A 667 -26.21 -22.05 -10.80
C LEU A 667 -25.27 -20.84 -10.62
N TYR A 668 -25.17 -20.30 -9.41
CA TYR A 668 -24.31 -19.15 -9.08
C TYR A 668 -22.95 -19.52 -8.49
N ASP A 669 -22.66 -20.81 -8.28
CA ASP A 669 -21.34 -21.24 -7.80
C ASP A 669 -20.27 -21.06 -8.91
N ASP A 670 -20.67 -21.30 -10.16
CA ASP A 670 -19.82 -21.26 -11.36
C ASP A 670 -19.90 -19.92 -12.12
N GLY A 671 -18.78 -19.53 -12.75
CA GLY A 671 -18.67 -18.37 -13.65
C GLY A 671 -18.44 -18.78 -15.12
N ILE A 672 -17.76 -17.93 -15.90
CA ILE A 672 -17.28 -18.30 -17.26
C ILE A 672 -16.20 -19.40 -17.17
N TYR A 673 -15.26 -19.24 -16.22
CA TYR A 673 -14.20 -20.20 -15.96
C TYR A 673 -14.74 -21.31 -15.06
N ILE A 674 -14.88 -22.51 -15.64
CA ILE A 674 -15.30 -23.73 -14.96
C ILE A 674 -14.36 -24.89 -15.32
N GLU A 675 -14.28 -25.91 -14.47
CA GLU A 675 -13.37 -27.06 -14.62
C GLU A 675 -13.50 -27.74 -16.00
N GLN A 676 -14.74 -27.91 -16.47
CA GLN A 676 -15.10 -28.53 -17.74
C GLN A 676 -14.58 -27.75 -18.96
N LYS A 677 -14.23 -26.47 -18.78
CA LYS A 677 -13.72 -25.57 -19.83
C LYS A 677 -12.25 -25.17 -19.61
N ARG A 678 -11.58 -25.71 -18.58
CA ARG A 678 -10.15 -25.42 -18.25
C ARG A 678 -9.27 -25.57 -19.49
N ASP A 679 -9.35 -26.70 -20.17
CA ASP A 679 -8.55 -26.98 -21.38
C ASP A 679 -8.86 -26.02 -22.55
N ILE A 680 -10.11 -25.58 -22.69
CA ILE A 680 -10.51 -24.64 -23.76
C ILE A 680 -9.81 -23.30 -23.54
N PHE A 681 -9.90 -22.76 -22.31
CA PHE A 681 -9.23 -21.50 -21.97
C PHE A 681 -7.70 -21.63 -21.96
N HIS A 682 -7.14 -22.78 -21.57
CA HIS A 682 -5.69 -23.01 -21.63
C HIS A 682 -5.16 -22.92 -23.07
N ASN A 683 -5.77 -23.66 -24.00
CA ASN A 683 -5.39 -23.60 -25.41
C ASN A 683 -5.59 -22.18 -25.98
N MET A 684 -6.64 -21.48 -25.57
CA MET A 684 -6.93 -20.11 -25.95
C MET A 684 -5.80 -19.14 -25.56
N PHE A 685 -5.34 -19.17 -24.29
CA PHE A 685 -4.24 -18.32 -23.83
C PHE A 685 -2.88 -18.75 -24.36
N ALA A 686 -2.62 -20.06 -24.49
CA ALA A 686 -1.39 -20.59 -25.08
C ALA A 686 -1.17 -20.09 -26.52
N SER A 687 -2.23 -20.07 -27.36
CA SER A 687 -2.16 -19.58 -28.76
C SER A 687 -1.79 -18.08 -28.90
N ALA A 688 -1.91 -17.32 -27.81
CA ALA A 688 -1.58 -15.90 -27.74
C ALA A 688 -0.25 -15.62 -27.02
N LYS A 689 0.35 -16.61 -26.36
CA LYS A 689 1.54 -16.48 -25.48
C LYS A 689 2.72 -15.79 -26.14
N ASP A 690 3.15 -16.25 -27.29
CA ASP A 690 4.30 -15.68 -28.00
C ASP A 690 4.05 -14.24 -28.44
N ALA A 691 2.79 -13.88 -28.76
CA ALA A 691 2.41 -12.51 -29.08
C ALA A 691 2.43 -11.60 -27.84
N TYR A 692 1.97 -12.06 -26.67
CA TYR A 692 2.13 -11.33 -25.40
C TYR A 692 3.61 -11.10 -25.09
N ILE A 693 4.43 -12.17 -25.04
CA ILE A 693 5.85 -12.08 -24.68
C ILE A 693 6.62 -11.16 -25.64
N ARG A 694 6.40 -11.32 -26.96
CA ARG A 694 7.06 -10.52 -27.99
C ARG A 694 6.68 -9.03 -27.94
N ILE A 695 5.43 -8.70 -27.66
CA ILE A 695 4.96 -7.31 -27.68
C ILE A 695 5.25 -6.62 -26.34
N PHE A 696 4.89 -7.24 -25.21
CA PHE A 696 5.11 -6.65 -23.88
C PHE A 696 6.62 -6.48 -23.61
N GLY A 697 7.46 -7.36 -24.14
CA GLY A 697 8.92 -7.22 -24.12
C GLY A 697 9.51 -6.00 -24.85
N THR A 698 8.68 -5.18 -25.51
CA THR A 698 9.08 -3.91 -26.13
C THR A 698 8.66 -2.66 -25.35
N PHE A 699 7.94 -2.81 -24.24
CA PHE A 699 7.34 -1.72 -23.47
C PHE A 699 8.29 -1.15 -22.40
N GLU A 700 8.05 0.09 -21.94
CA GLU A 700 8.80 0.67 -20.81
C GLU A 700 8.52 -0.11 -19.51
N GLY A 701 9.56 -0.35 -18.71
CA GLY A 701 9.49 -1.14 -17.47
C GLY A 701 9.28 -2.65 -17.66
N ALA A 702 9.35 -3.17 -18.89
CA ALA A 702 9.18 -4.60 -19.20
C ALA A 702 10.20 -5.52 -18.49
N ASP A 703 11.38 -5.00 -18.16
CA ASP A 703 12.41 -5.73 -17.39
C ASP A 703 11.96 -6.10 -15.98
N GLU A 704 10.96 -5.42 -15.41
CA GLU A 704 10.39 -5.79 -14.11
C GLU A 704 9.56 -7.09 -14.15
N TYR A 705 8.90 -7.42 -15.27
CA TYR A 705 7.84 -8.46 -15.31
C TYR A 705 7.92 -9.49 -16.45
N VAL A 706 8.65 -9.21 -17.54
CA VAL A 706 8.84 -10.18 -18.66
C VAL A 706 9.34 -11.56 -18.21
N PRO A 707 10.25 -11.70 -17.23
CA PRO A 707 10.67 -13.03 -16.74
C PRO A 707 9.52 -13.90 -16.17
N LYS A 708 8.42 -13.27 -15.73
CA LYS A 708 7.23 -13.95 -15.18
C LYS A 708 6.15 -14.19 -16.24
N LEU A 709 6.12 -13.38 -17.31
CA LEU A 709 5.05 -13.36 -18.31
C LEU A 709 4.77 -14.71 -18.98
N GLY A 710 5.80 -15.55 -19.18
CA GLY A 710 5.60 -16.92 -19.67
C GLY A 710 4.78 -17.78 -18.71
N TRP A 711 5.16 -17.79 -17.42
CA TRP A 711 4.43 -18.51 -16.37
C TRP A 711 3.02 -17.94 -16.17
N ILE A 712 2.87 -16.61 -16.18
CA ILE A 712 1.57 -15.92 -16.02
C ILE A 712 0.58 -16.43 -17.07
N VAL A 713 0.96 -16.46 -18.35
CA VAL A 713 0.06 -16.92 -19.43
C VAL A 713 -0.23 -18.42 -19.31
N ASP A 714 0.77 -19.24 -18.96
CA ASP A 714 0.60 -20.69 -18.81
C ASP A 714 -0.33 -21.09 -17.64
N ASN A 715 -0.35 -20.30 -16.57
CA ASN A 715 -1.04 -20.65 -15.32
C ASN A 715 -2.30 -19.82 -15.09
N HIS A 716 -2.59 -18.82 -15.95
CA HIS A 716 -3.68 -17.86 -15.73
C HIS A 716 -5.04 -18.52 -15.45
N VAL A 717 -5.40 -19.52 -16.26
CA VAL A 717 -6.69 -20.23 -16.13
C VAL A 717 -6.76 -21.01 -14.81
N ASP A 718 -5.66 -21.63 -14.41
CA ASP A 718 -5.58 -22.40 -13.16
C ASP A 718 -5.66 -21.50 -11.93
N GLN A 719 -5.06 -20.30 -12.01
CA GLN A 719 -5.14 -19.26 -10.97
C GLN A 719 -6.55 -18.66 -10.89
N VAL A 720 -7.21 -18.35 -12.01
CA VAL A 720 -8.63 -17.91 -11.98
C VAL A 720 -9.54 -19.01 -11.41
N LEU A 721 -9.29 -20.29 -11.73
CA LEU A 721 -10.01 -21.43 -11.13
C LEU A 721 -9.62 -21.73 -9.65
N ALA A 722 -8.64 -21.01 -9.10
CA ALA A 722 -8.32 -21.00 -7.67
C ALA A 722 -9.03 -19.81 -6.99
N ASP A 723 -8.80 -18.59 -7.48
CA ASP A 723 -9.38 -17.33 -6.96
C ASP A 723 -10.93 -17.30 -7.07
N ALA A 724 -11.51 -18.03 -8.02
CA ALA A 724 -12.96 -18.17 -8.18
C ALA A 724 -13.63 -19.16 -7.19
N ARG A 725 -12.87 -19.85 -6.35
CA ARG A 725 -13.42 -20.84 -5.40
C ARG A 725 -14.14 -20.13 -4.25
N ILE A 726 -15.36 -20.55 -3.97
CA ILE A 726 -16.12 -20.03 -2.82
C ILE A 726 -15.46 -20.54 -1.53
N ASN A 727 -14.91 -19.60 -0.76
CA ASN A 727 -14.38 -19.84 0.57
C ASN A 727 -15.37 -19.28 1.60
N GLU A 728 -16.24 -20.11 2.18
CA GLU A 728 -17.25 -19.67 3.18
C GLU A 728 -16.63 -19.20 4.53
N GLN A 729 -15.30 -19.05 4.64
CA GLN A 729 -14.64 -18.34 5.74
C GLN A 729 -14.28 -16.88 5.36
N GLU A 730 -14.43 -16.52 4.09
CA GLU A 730 -14.14 -15.22 3.52
C GLU A 730 -15.42 -14.40 3.28
N PHE A 731 -15.29 -13.09 3.05
CA PHE A 731 -16.41 -12.25 2.66
C PHE A 731 -16.85 -12.52 1.21
N ASN A 732 -17.95 -13.26 1.04
CA ASN A 732 -18.49 -13.62 -0.28
C ASN A 732 -19.81 -12.91 -0.57
N VAL A 733 -19.90 -12.34 -1.77
CA VAL A 733 -21.01 -11.56 -2.33
C VAL A 733 -21.55 -12.22 -3.60
N LEU A 734 -22.74 -11.86 -4.06
CA LEU A 734 -23.15 -12.18 -5.44
C LEU A 734 -22.57 -11.12 -6.37
N ASN A 735 -21.40 -11.38 -6.94
CA ASN A 735 -20.79 -10.54 -7.97
C ASN A 735 -21.73 -10.45 -9.18
N HIS A 736 -21.70 -9.31 -9.87
CA HIS A 736 -22.20 -9.16 -11.23
C HIS A 736 -21.41 -10.04 -12.21
N GLY A 737 -20.12 -10.23 -11.96
CA GLY A 737 -19.19 -11.10 -12.68
C GLY A 737 -18.71 -10.58 -14.04
N ASP A 738 -19.26 -9.45 -14.49
CA ASP A 738 -18.96 -8.81 -15.79
C ASP A 738 -19.29 -7.30 -15.74
N ALA A 739 -18.91 -6.63 -14.66
CA ALA A 739 -19.14 -5.20 -14.47
C ALA A 739 -18.09 -4.35 -15.22
N TRP A 740 -18.22 -4.23 -16.55
CA TRP A 740 -17.38 -3.34 -17.38
C TRP A 740 -18.19 -2.26 -18.09
N ILE A 741 -17.51 -1.24 -18.63
CA ILE A 741 -18.09 -0.01 -19.22
C ILE A 741 -19.15 -0.25 -20.31
N ASN A 742 -19.09 -1.37 -21.04
CA ASN A 742 -20.11 -1.74 -22.03
C ASN A 742 -21.40 -2.32 -21.39
N ASN A 743 -21.35 -2.72 -20.12
CA ASN A 743 -22.46 -3.23 -19.32
C ASN A 743 -22.97 -2.19 -18.30
N ILE A 744 -22.61 -0.90 -18.46
CA ILE A 744 -22.99 0.18 -17.55
C ILE A 744 -23.60 1.35 -18.34
N MET A 745 -24.77 1.82 -17.92
CA MET A 745 -25.46 2.98 -18.49
C MET A 745 -25.62 4.11 -17.49
N PHE A 746 -25.49 5.34 -17.97
CA PHE A 746 -25.57 6.56 -17.16
C PHE A 746 -26.69 7.48 -17.64
N GLN A 747 -27.53 7.95 -16.71
CA GLN A 747 -28.54 9.00 -16.95
C GLN A 747 -28.03 10.34 -16.40
N TYR A 748 -28.40 11.44 -17.05
CA TYR A 748 -28.01 12.79 -16.68
C TYR A 748 -29.23 13.67 -16.41
N ASP A 749 -29.06 14.76 -15.66
CA ASP A 749 -30.09 15.80 -15.51
C ASP A 749 -30.05 16.85 -16.63
N GLU A 750 -30.90 17.88 -16.53
CA GLU A 750 -31.00 18.94 -17.56
C GLU A 750 -29.74 19.81 -17.63
N GLU A 751 -28.98 19.92 -16.54
CA GLU A 751 -27.67 20.57 -16.49
C GLU A 751 -26.51 19.67 -16.95
N GLY A 752 -26.77 18.38 -17.21
CA GLY A 752 -25.79 17.40 -17.68
C GLY A 752 -24.93 16.77 -16.60
N ARG A 753 -25.30 16.89 -15.32
CA ARG A 753 -24.64 16.20 -14.18
C ARG A 753 -25.09 14.74 -14.13
N LEU A 754 -24.26 13.86 -13.55
CA LEU A 754 -24.61 12.45 -13.40
C LEU A 754 -25.79 12.29 -12.42
N LYS A 755 -26.84 11.58 -12.86
CA LYS A 755 -28.10 11.41 -12.11
C LYS A 755 -28.34 9.97 -11.65
N GLU A 756 -28.15 9.00 -12.54
CA GLU A 756 -28.30 7.57 -12.23
C GLU A 756 -27.30 6.70 -12.99
N THR A 757 -26.99 5.54 -12.42
CA THR A 757 -26.08 4.53 -12.98
C THR A 757 -26.75 3.16 -12.89
N TYR A 758 -27.02 2.51 -14.03
CA TYR A 758 -27.62 1.17 -14.10
C TYR A 758 -26.59 0.16 -14.63
N LEU A 759 -26.63 -1.06 -14.06
CA LEU A 759 -25.82 -2.21 -14.45
C LEU A 759 -26.64 -3.11 -15.39
N LEU A 760 -26.02 -3.71 -16.40
CA LEU A 760 -26.67 -4.49 -17.46
C LEU A 760 -25.98 -5.84 -17.65
N ASP A 761 -26.68 -6.77 -18.32
CA ASP A 761 -26.17 -8.09 -18.69
C ASP A 761 -25.59 -8.93 -17.53
N HIS A 762 -26.48 -9.30 -16.60
CA HIS A 762 -26.15 -10.10 -15.41
C HIS A 762 -25.87 -11.59 -15.70
N GLN A 763 -25.56 -11.96 -16.96
CA GLN A 763 -25.36 -13.35 -17.42
C GLN A 763 -24.17 -14.07 -16.76
N ASN A 764 -23.24 -13.32 -16.15
CA ASN A 764 -22.02 -13.83 -15.53
C ASN A 764 -22.06 -13.79 -13.99
N ALA A 765 -23.21 -13.48 -13.39
CA ALA A 765 -23.36 -13.34 -11.94
C ALA A 765 -22.89 -14.60 -11.18
N LYS A 766 -22.09 -14.40 -10.12
CA LYS A 766 -21.40 -15.49 -9.42
C LYS A 766 -21.24 -15.18 -7.93
N TYR A 767 -21.54 -16.16 -7.08
CA TYR A 767 -21.22 -16.07 -5.67
C TYR A 767 -19.70 -16.29 -5.45
N GLY A 768 -19.06 -15.42 -4.67
CA GLY A 768 -17.61 -15.44 -4.48
C GLY A 768 -17.09 -14.18 -3.80
N ASN A 769 -15.77 -14.06 -3.62
CA ASN A 769 -15.14 -12.83 -3.12
C ASN A 769 -15.44 -11.62 -4.03
N PRO A 770 -15.44 -10.38 -3.51
CA PRO A 770 -15.69 -9.17 -4.30
C PRO A 770 -14.50 -8.75 -5.18
N ALA A 771 -13.35 -9.42 -5.10
CA ALA A 771 -12.18 -9.07 -5.89
C ALA A 771 -12.43 -9.26 -7.40
N GLN A 772 -13.31 -10.21 -7.77
CA GLN A 772 -13.78 -10.40 -9.15
C GLN A 772 -14.33 -9.09 -9.73
N ASP A 773 -15.43 -8.55 -9.19
CA ASP A 773 -16.03 -7.32 -9.73
C ASP A 773 -15.14 -6.10 -9.56
N LEU A 774 -14.44 -5.95 -8.43
CA LEU A 774 -13.61 -4.78 -8.14
C LEU A 774 -12.43 -4.65 -9.11
N TYR A 775 -11.68 -5.73 -9.33
CA TYR A 775 -10.60 -5.70 -10.31
C TYR A 775 -11.11 -5.65 -11.74
N TYR A 776 -12.15 -6.42 -12.07
CA TYR A 776 -12.71 -6.45 -13.42
C TYR A 776 -13.18 -5.06 -13.85
N PHE A 777 -13.94 -4.36 -12.99
CA PHE A 777 -14.36 -2.99 -13.26
C PHE A 777 -13.18 -2.01 -13.35
N LEU A 778 -12.35 -1.91 -12.30
CA LEU A 778 -11.32 -0.88 -12.22
C LEU A 778 -10.26 -1.04 -13.33
N MET A 779 -9.80 -2.27 -13.58
CA MET A 779 -8.77 -2.52 -14.59
C MET A 779 -9.31 -2.37 -16.01
N SER A 780 -10.55 -2.78 -16.30
CA SER A 780 -11.14 -2.63 -17.65
C SER A 780 -11.62 -1.20 -17.97
N SER A 781 -12.21 -0.49 -16.99
CA SER A 781 -13.22 0.54 -17.30
C SER A 781 -12.91 1.97 -16.85
N ALA A 782 -12.21 2.19 -15.73
CA ALA A 782 -11.80 3.54 -15.33
C ALA A 782 -10.73 4.13 -16.29
N GLU A 783 -10.53 5.45 -16.30
CA GLU A 783 -9.41 6.10 -17.02
C GLU A 783 -8.04 5.60 -16.52
N LEU A 784 -6.99 5.74 -17.35
CA LEU A 784 -5.63 5.24 -17.06
C LEU A 784 -5.03 5.80 -15.77
N ASP A 785 -5.05 7.13 -15.60
CA ASP A 785 -4.49 7.77 -14.42
C ASP A 785 -5.34 7.47 -13.17
N ILE A 786 -6.65 7.27 -13.34
CA ILE A 786 -7.57 6.95 -12.25
C ILE A 786 -7.37 5.52 -11.73
N LYS A 787 -7.32 4.50 -12.61
CA LYS A 787 -7.29 3.09 -12.18
C LYS A 787 -6.03 2.69 -11.41
N ILE A 788 -4.93 3.43 -11.56
CA ILE A 788 -3.67 3.22 -10.84
C ILE A 788 -3.47 4.29 -9.76
N ASP A 789 -3.44 5.56 -10.15
CA ASP A 789 -3.01 6.64 -9.25
C ASP A 789 -4.09 6.97 -8.19
N GLN A 790 -5.30 6.38 -8.30
CA GLN A 790 -6.41 6.49 -7.34
C GLN A 790 -6.98 5.13 -6.87
N PHE A 791 -6.31 3.99 -7.14
CA PHE A 791 -6.83 2.65 -6.81
C PHE A 791 -7.28 2.52 -5.35
N ASP A 792 -6.38 2.77 -4.40
CA ASP A 792 -6.66 2.65 -2.96
C ASP A 792 -7.81 3.59 -2.51
N HIS A 793 -7.92 4.78 -3.11
CA HIS A 793 -9.03 5.72 -2.84
C HIS A 793 -10.37 5.19 -3.34
N LEU A 794 -10.38 4.47 -4.45
CA LEU A 794 -11.58 3.88 -5.04
C LEU A 794 -12.02 2.61 -4.30
N ILE A 795 -11.09 1.80 -3.80
CA ILE A 795 -11.39 0.68 -2.89
C ILE A 795 -11.98 1.21 -1.58
N ARG A 796 -11.42 2.28 -0.99
CA ARG A 796 -12.04 2.95 0.16
C ARG A 796 -13.43 3.48 -0.16
N TRP A 797 -13.61 4.17 -1.29
CA TRP A 797 -14.92 4.70 -1.67
C TRP A 797 -15.98 3.59 -1.82
N TYR A 798 -15.63 2.47 -2.43
CA TYR A 798 -16.49 1.28 -2.47
C TYR A 798 -16.80 0.75 -1.07
N HIS A 799 -15.79 0.62 -0.21
CA HIS A 799 -15.91 0.08 1.15
C HIS A 799 -16.77 0.97 2.06
N GLU A 800 -16.56 2.29 2.05
CA GLU A 800 -17.38 3.25 2.79
C GLU A 800 -18.86 3.15 2.38
N ASN A 801 -19.14 2.97 1.08
CA ASN A 801 -20.50 2.70 0.59
C ASN A 801 -21.00 1.29 0.96
N LEU A 802 -20.14 0.27 1.00
CA LEU A 802 -20.52 -1.08 1.40
C LEU A 802 -20.99 -1.07 2.87
N VAL A 803 -20.19 -0.50 3.77
CA VAL A 803 -20.48 -0.38 5.20
C VAL A 803 -21.73 0.49 5.46
N GLU A 804 -21.88 1.61 4.74
CA GLU A 804 -23.11 2.44 4.76
C GLU A 804 -24.35 1.58 4.49
N HIS A 805 -24.33 0.79 3.41
CA HIS A 805 -25.52 0.09 2.94
C HIS A 805 -25.75 -1.26 3.62
N THR A 806 -24.73 -1.97 4.11
CA THR A 806 -24.93 -3.13 4.99
C THR A 806 -25.54 -2.70 6.32
N SER A 807 -25.14 -1.54 6.85
CA SER A 807 -25.74 -0.95 8.05
C SER A 807 -27.20 -0.55 7.82
N LEU A 808 -27.50 0.12 6.70
CA LEU A 808 -28.87 0.51 6.31
C LEU A 808 -29.79 -0.72 6.15
N LEU A 809 -29.31 -1.77 5.50
CA LEU A 809 -30.05 -3.03 5.31
C LEU A 809 -30.07 -3.91 6.57
N GLN A 810 -29.44 -3.49 7.67
CA GLN A 810 -29.32 -4.25 8.92
C GLN A 810 -28.75 -5.66 8.65
N TYR A 811 -27.74 -5.76 7.79
CA TYR A 811 -26.99 -6.99 7.58
C TYR A 811 -26.17 -7.30 8.84
N ASN A 812 -26.22 -8.56 9.24
CA ASN A 812 -25.81 -9.02 10.56
C ASN A 812 -24.48 -9.79 10.50
N GLY A 813 -24.10 -10.32 9.33
CA GLY A 813 -22.88 -11.11 9.15
C GLY A 813 -21.59 -10.27 9.13
N PHE A 814 -20.47 -10.94 8.87
CA PHE A 814 -19.16 -10.29 8.71
C PHE A 814 -19.15 -9.35 7.50
N VAL A 815 -18.59 -8.15 7.69
CA VAL A 815 -18.22 -7.21 6.64
C VAL A 815 -16.75 -6.85 6.92
N PRO A 816 -15.83 -6.99 5.94
CA PRO A 816 -14.42 -6.73 6.16
C PRO A 816 -14.15 -5.25 6.40
N SER A 817 -13.12 -4.96 7.19
CA SER A 817 -12.46 -3.66 7.20
C SER A 817 -11.85 -3.33 5.83
N LEU A 818 -11.48 -2.08 5.61
CA LEU A 818 -10.78 -1.66 4.40
C LEU A 818 -9.41 -2.35 4.28
N SER A 819 -8.72 -2.59 5.41
CA SER A 819 -7.47 -3.34 5.44
C SER A 819 -7.67 -4.80 5.03
N GLU A 820 -8.72 -5.47 5.52
CA GLU A 820 -9.08 -6.84 5.10
C GLU A 820 -9.56 -6.89 3.65
N LEU A 821 -10.26 -5.87 3.15
CA LEU A 821 -10.67 -5.80 1.74
C LEU A 821 -9.46 -5.62 0.81
N HIS A 822 -8.45 -4.84 1.21
CA HIS A 822 -7.16 -4.78 0.51
C HIS A 822 -6.44 -6.13 0.55
N SER A 823 -6.49 -6.86 1.68
CA SER A 823 -5.95 -8.23 1.77
C SER A 823 -6.67 -9.20 0.81
N ILE A 824 -8.01 -9.20 0.77
CA ILE A 824 -8.83 -9.99 -0.17
C ILE A 824 -8.43 -9.71 -1.63
N LEU A 825 -8.24 -8.44 -1.99
CA LEU A 825 -7.74 -8.06 -3.32
C LEU A 825 -6.32 -8.61 -3.58
N ILE A 826 -5.42 -8.52 -2.60
CA ILE A 826 -4.06 -9.04 -2.71
C ILE A 826 -4.03 -10.58 -2.80
N GLU A 827 -4.96 -11.27 -2.15
CA GLU A 827 -5.09 -12.73 -2.16
C GLU A 827 -5.64 -13.27 -3.49
N HIS A 828 -6.49 -12.53 -4.20
CA HIS A 828 -7.10 -12.93 -5.48
C HIS A 828 -6.62 -12.11 -6.72
N PRO A 829 -5.32 -12.19 -7.10
CA PRO A 829 -4.74 -11.39 -8.16
C PRO A 829 -5.17 -11.80 -9.58
N ALA A 830 -5.67 -13.02 -9.80
CA ALA A 830 -5.90 -13.57 -11.12
C ALA A 830 -7.01 -12.82 -11.88
N PHE A 831 -7.97 -12.23 -11.16
CA PHE A 831 -8.98 -11.33 -11.73
C PHE A 831 -8.35 -10.05 -12.30
N ALA A 832 -7.39 -9.44 -11.60
CA ALA A 832 -6.66 -8.28 -12.11
C ALA A 832 -5.88 -8.63 -13.38
N VAL A 833 -5.04 -9.66 -13.30
CA VAL A 833 -4.18 -10.14 -14.39
C VAL A 833 -5.02 -10.50 -15.63
N GLY A 834 -6.08 -11.29 -15.44
CA GLY A 834 -6.98 -11.72 -16.51
C GLY A 834 -7.66 -10.56 -17.21
N THR A 835 -8.17 -9.60 -16.45
CA THR A 835 -8.82 -8.40 -17.00
C THR A 835 -7.87 -7.60 -17.89
N ILE A 836 -6.59 -7.54 -17.54
CA ILE A 836 -5.58 -6.78 -18.28
C ILE A 836 -5.19 -7.48 -19.59
N ILE A 837 -4.95 -8.79 -19.57
CA ILE A 837 -4.55 -9.51 -20.79
C ILE A 837 -5.74 -9.74 -21.75
N SER A 838 -6.94 -9.97 -21.22
CA SER A 838 -8.15 -10.22 -22.02
C SER A 838 -9.03 -8.96 -22.20
N THR A 839 -9.93 -8.65 -21.27
CA THR A 839 -10.99 -7.63 -21.42
C THR A 839 -10.46 -6.24 -21.79
N LEU A 840 -9.37 -5.77 -21.17
CA LEU A 840 -8.79 -4.45 -21.44
C LEU A 840 -8.29 -4.32 -22.90
N THR A 841 -7.83 -5.42 -23.50
CA THR A 841 -7.48 -5.46 -24.93
C THR A 841 -8.71 -5.18 -25.80
N VAL A 842 -9.88 -5.69 -25.41
CA VAL A 842 -11.15 -5.47 -26.11
C VAL A 842 -11.66 -4.04 -25.88
N CYS A 843 -11.60 -3.51 -24.65
CA CYS A 843 -11.99 -2.12 -24.33
C CYS A 843 -11.29 -1.10 -25.24
N LEU A 844 -9.97 -1.20 -25.36
CA LEU A 844 -9.13 -0.20 -26.03
C LEU A 844 -9.02 -0.39 -27.54
N THR A 845 -9.71 -1.39 -28.11
CA THR A 845 -9.72 -1.68 -29.55
C THR A 845 -10.81 -0.91 -30.29
N ASP A 846 -10.47 -0.40 -31.48
CA ASP A 846 -11.34 0.37 -32.37
C ASP A 846 -12.53 -0.45 -32.91
N GLU A 847 -13.58 0.23 -33.41
CA GLU A 847 -14.76 -0.44 -33.99
C GLU A 847 -14.41 -1.35 -35.19
N GLY A 848 -15.13 -2.47 -35.33
CA GLY A 848 -15.00 -3.41 -36.45
C GLY A 848 -14.06 -4.59 -36.23
N PHE A 849 -13.59 -4.81 -35.00
CA PHE A 849 -12.87 -6.03 -34.60
C PHE A 849 -13.80 -7.24 -34.48
N ASN A 850 -13.34 -8.44 -34.89
CA ASN A 850 -14.03 -9.72 -34.64
C ASN A 850 -13.26 -10.56 -33.60
N PRO A 851 -13.78 -10.74 -32.37
CA PRO A 851 -13.19 -11.59 -31.33
C PRO A 851 -12.99 -13.07 -31.70
N GLU A 852 -13.72 -13.62 -32.67
CA GLU A 852 -13.46 -14.99 -33.16
C GLU A 852 -12.02 -15.14 -33.68
N LEU A 853 -11.46 -14.08 -34.26
CA LEU A 853 -10.08 -14.01 -34.73
C LEU A 853 -9.06 -13.81 -33.60
N PHE A 854 -9.47 -13.69 -32.33
CA PHE A 854 -8.53 -13.71 -31.21
C PHE A 854 -8.12 -15.14 -30.86
N PHE A 855 -9.06 -16.10 -30.97
CA PHE A 855 -8.98 -17.41 -30.32
C PHE A 855 -8.64 -18.59 -31.26
N VAL A 856 -8.52 -18.34 -32.56
CA VAL A 856 -8.08 -19.33 -33.57
C VAL A 856 -6.59 -19.21 -33.88
N GLU A 857 -5.98 -20.27 -34.42
CA GLU A 857 -4.61 -20.26 -34.94
C GLU A 857 -4.57 -20.19 -36.46
N THR A 858 -4.41 -18.98 -37.00
CA THR A 858 -4.14 -18.71 -38.42
C THR A 858 -3.14 -17.54 -38.53
N PRO A 859 -2.47 -17.36 -39.69
CA PRO A 859 -1.62 -16.18 -39.92
C PRO A 859 -2.37 -14.85 -39.75
N GLU A 860 -3.66 -14.83 -40.09
CA GLU A 860 -4.54 -13.67 -39.93
C GLU A 860 -4.83 -13.38 -38.46
N SER A 861 -5.07 -14.40 -37.62
CA SER A 861 -5.28 -14.19 -36.18
C SER A 861 -3.99 -13.80 -35.45
N GLU A 862 -2.82 -14.30 -35.85
CA GLU A 862 -1.54 -13.80 -35.32
C GLU A 862 -1.35 -12.31 -35.64
N ALA A 863 -1.55 -11.91 -36.91
CA ALA A 863 -1.44 -10.51 -37.33
C ALA A 863 -2.45 -9.60 -36.60
N VAL A 864 -3.66 -10.10 -36.32
CA VAL A 864 -4.67 -9.44 -35.50
C VAL A 864 -4.20 -9.31 -34.05
N ARG A 865 -3.77 -10.39 -33.38
CA ARG A 865 -3.25 -10.34 -32.00
C ARG A 865 -2.08 -9.35 -31.85
N LEU A 866 -1.13 -9.36 -32.79
CA LEU A 866 -0.01 -8.40 -32.81
C LEU A 866 -0.47 -6.94 -32.98
N LYS A 867 -1.52 -6.67 -33.77
CA LYS A 867 -2.11 -5.33 -33.90
C LYS A 867 -2.84 -4.89 -32.62
N LEU A 868 -3.55 -5.81 -31.96
CA LEU A 868 -4.29 -5.54 -30.72
C LEU A 868 -3.34 -5.18 -29.58
N PHE A 869 -2.36 -6.06 -29.30
CA PHE A 869 -1.38 -5.82 -28.23
C PHE A 869 -0.44 -4.65 -28.56
N GLY A 870 -0.14 -4.42 -29.85
CA GLY A 870 0.65 -3.28 -30.32
C GLY A 870 -0.09 -1.94 -30.39
N ASN A 871 -1.32 -1.85 -29.88
CA ASN A 871 -2.09 -0.61 -29.83
C ASN A 871 -1.49 0.35 -28.79
N GLU A 872 -1.09 1.57 -29.18
CA GLU A 872 -0.44 2.54 -28.30
C GLU A 872 -1.30 2.95 -27.07
N ARG A 873 -2.64 2.90 -27.15
CA ARG A 873 -3.50 3.09 -25.96
C ARG A 873 -3.39 1.91 -24.99
N TYR A 874 -3.40 0.69 -25.50
CA TYR A 874 -3.24 -0.53 -24.69
C TYR A 874 -1.84 -0.60 -24.06
N LYS A 875 -0.79 -0.37 -24.85
CA LYS A 875 0.59 -0.23 -24.38
C LYS A 875 0.73 0.79 -23.24
N ALA A 876 0.20 2.00 -23.39
CA ALA A 876 0.26 3.02 -22.34
C ALA A 876 -0.43 2.58 -21.03
N HIS A 877 -1.44 1.70 -21.11
CA HIS A 877 -2.00 1.04 -19.93
C HIS A 877 -1.04 -0.02 -19.36
N ILE A 878 -0.51 -0.93 -20.17
CA ILE A 878 0.42 -1.98 -19.72
C ILE A 878 1.69 -1.40 -19.07
N GLU A 879 2.24 -0.32 -19.62
CA GLU A 879 3.42 0.41 -19.11
C GLU A 879 3.21 1.00 -17.70
N LYS A 880 1.97 1.29 -17.29
CA LYS A 880 1.63 1.63 -15.89
C LYS A 880 1.26 0.39 -15.06
N ILE A 881 0.36 -0.45 -15.56
CA ILE A 881 -0.33 -1.46 -14.73
C ILE A 881 0.56 -2.66 -14.41
N MET A 882 1.37 -3.16 -15.36
CA MET A 882 2.21 -4.34 -15.10
C MET A 882 3.30 -4.08 -14.04
N PRO A 883 4.02 -2.93 -14.04
CA PRO A 883 4.88 -2.58 -12.92
C PRO A 883 4.12 -2.42 -11.59
N TRP A 884 2.90 -1.88 -11.60
CA TRP A 884 2.06 -1.71 -10.40
C TRP A 884 1.67 -3.06 -9.76
N LEU A 885 1.22 -4.03 -10.58
CA LEU A 885 0.95 -5.41 -10.13
C LEU A 885 2.21 -6.09 -9.60
N ASN A 886 3.31 -5.98 -10.35
CA ASN A 886 4.58 -6.63 -10.02
C ASN A 886 5.22 -6.11 -8.72
N ARG A 887 4.96 -4.85 -8.35
CA ARG A 887 5.42 -4.26 -7.07
C ARG A 887 4.58 -4.73 -5.88
N ARG A 888 3.34 -5.18 -6.13
CA ARG A 888 2.41 -5.76 -5.14
C ARG A 888 2.49 -7.29 -5.02
N GLY A 889 3.34 -7.96 -5.79
CA GLY A 889 3.43 -9.43 -5.83
C GLY A 889 2.28 -10.13 -6.57
N LEU A 890 1.42 -9.37 -7.25
CA LEU A 890 0.23 -9.86 -7.95
C LEU A 890 0.56 -10.54 -9.30
N LEU A 891 1.85 -10.70 -9.59
CA LEU A 891 2.40 -11.42 -10.75
C LEU A 891 3.28 -12.62 -10.34
N ASP A 892 3.35 -12.93 -9.04
CA ASP A 892 4.26 -13.94 -8.49
C ASP A 892 3.61 -15.34 -8.47
N PRO A 893 4.39 -16.43 -8.62
CA PRO A 893 3.90 -17.81 -8.56
C PRO A 893 3.30 -18.26 -7.22
#